data_AF-A0A8K1CC07-F1
#
_entry.id   AF-A0A8K1CC07-F1
#
_cell.length_a   1.000
_cell.length_b   1.000
_cell.length_c   1.000
_cell.angle_alpha   90.00
_cell.angle_beta   90.00
_cell.angle_gamma   90.00
#
_symmetry.space_group_name_H-M   'P 1'
#
loop_
_entity.id
_entity.type
_entity.pdbx_description
1 polymer ?
#
loop_
_entity_poly.entity_id
_entity_poly.type
_entity_poly.pdbx_seq_one_letter_code
_entity_poly.pdbx_strand_id
1 'polypeptide(L)'
;MWRRVPELLATIVAVSLSPWTAVDASTVGNVVSDTTVSHPETDSGSGSGSGYGSFVNQTRYEINQYRTLSGILPWVDPTTPDNRQSYTSSRGDTWQLVMSDEFNVVDRNFTAGKDHLWVSLDKPDGVNGGLGYYAHDMVDIKCDKSDNGSDVCYLNMKVESSVTNITVYNQYSRPPGFQNITFFYRAAMLQTWNKFCFQGGMLEVRAQLPAVVDAKYKNPDMGKGPNARTTDIDYYPTWPGIWMMGNLGRAIFSGSTRRMWPFSYNKCEPKVFDPSNQRISACDSNPGHGLNPNQGRGAPEIDLLEGGGLAISSSIQIGPGFKKKFRMIDVNETYAEGEFKYCIYNSNCATPGANNPNVPTALYKKRGYTTWYKGLRYGTNGFCAPMAKFKQTYDQINASLTRGITNNSCSIDICPASMDVQSDLSLMDGNPRKARWGINDQGTCSSIMNIYTGSYLCDPDSTDKLCETPRNSTTPKINTMESFAYQMDAISANWDVHVGAYTQFTTYQVEWVMGDTGYIRWMLSGNPLFEIPAESVVNRAQDAEKSNPQLTFPEEPMYLILNVALSAQWGSKPPNPGKACRGDGKKEKDNRICSAFPMYMKVDYVRLYQDRSKNSKMAIGCDPKTHPTRQWILDHLSDFQDDLNYAIDVDGGAPCRSDLDCMIPTNRTISFQTGTCVNKRCQCSTDYWSGPRCTTEMHLTLEATGAKAHSYGPPLALAIAFGAVAIVATMMVMIVCTHRRRVKNAEMQQKLDKMRAKMEMSESFEKTSLLAGDFDDVETQRRNSATPKTTAYQKSV
;
A
#
# COMPACT_ATOMS: atom_id res chain seq x y z
N MET A 1 7.21 -33.40 46.14
CA MET A 1 7.81 -32.74 44.96
C MET A 1 8.89 -33.54 44.21
N TRP A 2 9.52 -34.59 44.75
CA TRP A 2 10.60 -35.33 44.06
C TRP A 2 10.22 -36.72 43.50
N ARG A 3 8.92 -37.02 43.32
CA ARG A 3 8.45 -38.32 42.79
C ARG A 3 8.04 -38.33 41.32
N ARG A 4 7.93 -37.18 40.64
CA ARG A 4 7.45 -37.07 39.25
C ARG A 4 8.51 -36.64 38.22
N VAL A 5 9.76 -36.44 38.64
CA VAL A 5 10.87 -36.08 37.75
C VAL A 5 11.20 -37.18 36.72
N PRO A 6 11.13 -38.50 37.04
CA PRO A 6 11.39 -39.54 36.05
C PRO A 6 10.31 -39.64 34.95
N GLU A 7 9.05 -39.40 35.30
CA GLU A 7 7.92 -39.42 34.35
C GLU A 7 7.97 -38.22 33.40
N LEU A 8 8.40 -37.05 33.88
CA LEU A 8 8.57 -35.85 33.07
C LEU A 8 9.71 -35.99 32.04
N LEU A 9 10.82 -36.63 32.43
CA LEU A 9 11.96 -36.90 31.54
C LEU A 9 11.65 -37.99 30.50
N ALA A 10 10.88 -39.03 30.86
CA ALA A 10 10.44 -40.05 29.91
C ALA A 10 9.49 -39.47 28.84
N THR A 11 8.66 -38.49 29.21
CA THR A 11 7.74 -37.81 28.28
C THR A 11 8.50 -36.91 27.29
N ILE A 12 9.58 -36.26 27.73
CA ILE A 12 10.42 -35.40 26.88
C ILE A 12 11.24 -36.23 25.86
N VAL A 13 11.67 -37.44 26.24
CA VAL A 13 12.39 -38.36 25.34
C VAL A 13 11.45 -39.07 24.34
N ALA A 14 10.20 -39.35 24.72
CA ALA A 14 9.22 -39.96 23.82
C ALA A 14 8.74 -39.00 22.71
N VAL A 15 8.63 -37.70 22.99
CA VAL A 15 8.25 -36.68 21.99
C VAL A 15 9.37 -36.38 21.00
N SER A 16 10.63 -36.63 21.36
CA SER A 16 11.81 -36.36 20.51
C SER A 16 12.21 -37.52 19.58
N LEU A 17 11.54 -38.68 19.66
CA LEU A 17 11.84 -39.87 18.83
C LEU A 17 10.65 -40.37 17.99
N SER A 18 9.61 -39.55 17.79
CA SER A 18 8.52 -39.90 16.87
C SER A 18 8.96 -39.70 15.41
N PRO A 19 8.88 -40.71 14.52
CA PRO A 19 9.20 -40.54 13.12
C PRO A 19 8.11 -39.70 12.45
N TRP A 20 8.51 -38.56 11.88
CA TRP A 20 7.70 -37.86 10.90
C TRP A 20 7.61 -38.73 9.65
N THR A 21 6.42 -39.22 9.35
CA THR A 21 6.12 -39.93 8.11
C THR A 21 6.36 -39.00 6.92
N ALA A 22 7.37 -39.30 6.12
CA ALA A 22 7.53 -38.76 4.79
C ALA A 22 6.37 -39.26 3.91
N VAL A 23 5.68 -38.35 3.24
CA VAL A 23 4.76 -38.70 2.16
C VAL A 23 5.62 -38.93 0.92
N ASP A 24 5.62 -40.18 0.44
CA ASP A 24 6.31 -40.63 -0.77
C ASP A 24 5.75 -39.89 -2.00
N ALA A 25 6.61 -39.15 -2.70
CA ALA A 25 6.36 -38.66 -4.04
C ALA A 25 7.15 -39.52 -5.03
N SER A 26 6.61 -40.68 -5.39
CA SER A 26 7.15 -41.55 -6.43
C SER A 26 6.04 -42.02 -7.36
N THR A 27 5.60 -41.16 -8.29
CA THR A 27 5.02 -41.59 -9.59
C THR A 27 4.74 -40.39 -10.51
N VAL A 28 5.74 -39.95 -11.27
CA VAL A 28 5.66 -39.45 -12.67
C VAL A 28 7.13 -39.49 -13.14
N GLY A 29 7.58 -40.39 -14.01
CA GLY A 29 7.23 -40.46 -15.42
C GLY A 29 8.45 -40.00 -16.23
N ASN A 30 9.14 -40.97 -16.84
CA ASN A 30 10.30 -40.80 -17.71
C ASN A 30 10.18 -39.63 -18.69
N VAL A 31 11.21 -38.77 -18.78
CA VAL A 31 11.56 -38.11 -20.04
C VAL A 31 13.06 -38.17 -20.24
N VAL A 32 13.40 -38.65 -21.42
CA VAL A 32 14.71 -38.97 -21.98
C VAL A 32 15.53 -37.71 -22.23
N SER A 33 16.83 -37.84 -21.99
CA SER A 33 17.92 -36.98 -22.42
C SER A 33 17.99 -36.85 -23.95
N ASP A 34 18.11 -35.63 -24.49
CA ASP A 34 19.26 -35.18 -25.29
C ASP A 34 18.92 -33.84 -25.98
N THR A 35 19.77 -32.82 -25.81
CA THR A 35 20.50 -32.16 -26.91
C THR A 35 21.19 -30.89 -26.40
N THR A 36 22.51 -30.96 -26.48
CA THR A 36 23.49 -29.89 -26.38
C THR A 36 23.29 -28.81 -27.45
N VAL A 37 23.32 -27.52 -27.07
CA VAL A 37 23.87 -26.46 -27.93
C VAL A 37 24.67 -25.47 -27.08
N SER A 38 25.88 -25.24 -27.55
CA SER A 38 27.04 -24.53 -27.00
C SER A 38 26.91 -23.00 -26.91
N HIS A 39 27.38 -22.42 -25.81
CA HIS A 39 27.91 -21.05 -25.76
C HIS A 39 29.44 -21.10 -25.66
N PRO A 40 30.19 -20.34 -26.47
CA PRO A 40 31.65 -20.25 -26.32
C PRO A 40 32.07 -19.25 -25.24
N GLU A 41 33.07 -19.67 -24.45
CA GLU A 41 34.02 -18.87 -23.65
C GLU A 41 34.66 -17.78 -24.54
N THR A 42 35.05 -16.59 -24.09
CA THR A 42 36.07 -16.16 -23.11
C THR A 42 35.88 -14.64 -22.94
N ASP A 43 36.24 -13.93 -21.87
CA ASP A 43 37.62 -13.80 -21.40
C ASP A 43 37.68 -13.08 -20.04
N SER A 44 38.66 -13.49 -19.26
CA SER A 44 38.95 -13.06 -17.90
C SER A 44 39.82 -11.79 -17.86
N GLY A 45 39.38 -10.79 -17.08
CA GLY A 45 40.18 -9.61 -16.75
C GLY A 45 40.02 -9.24 -15.28
N SER A 46 40.96 -9.71 -14.44
CA SER A 46 41.06 -9.39 -13.02
C SER A 46 41.63 -7.98 -12.79
N GLY A 47 40.89 -7.13 -12.09
CA GLY A 47 41.34 -5.83 -11.59
C GLY A 47 40.61 -5.47 -10.29
N SER A 48 41.36 -5.43 -9.20
CA SER A 48 40.93 -5.26 -7.81
C SER A 48 40.22 -3.94 -7.51
N GLY A 49 38.99 -4.01 -7.00
CA GLY A 49 38.26 -2.90 -6.37
C GLY A 49 37.49 -3.42 -5.15
N SER A 50 37.97 -3.04 -3.97
CA SER A 50 37.38 -3.36 -2.66
C SER A 50 36.01 -2.70 -2.47
N GLY A 51 35.03 -3.45 -1.96
CA GLY A 51 33.84 -2.91 -1.31
C GLY A 51 32.54 -2.91 -2.12
N TYR A 52 32.13 -4.06 -2.66
CA TYR A 52 30.72 -4.28 -3.01
C TYR A 52 30.18 -5.41 -2.12
N GLY A 53 29.27 -5.06 -1.20
CA GLY A 53 28.43 -6.05 -0.55
C GLY A 53 27.62 -6.75 -1.64
N SER A 54 27.85 -8.05 -1.80
CA SER A 54 27.00 -8.90 -2.63
C SER A 54 25.59 -8.86 -2.05
N PHE A 55 24.68 -8.15 -2.72
CA PHE A 55 23.25 -8.27 -2.46
C PHE A 55 22.82 -9.65 -2.97
N VAL A 56 22.88 -10.64 -2.08
CA VAL A 56 22.21 -11.92 -2.31
C VAL A 56 20.71 -11.61 -2.35
N ASN A 57 20.07 -11.93 -3.48
CA ASN A 57 18.62 -11.83 -3.64
C ASN A 57 17.97 -12.89 -2.74
N GLN A 58 17.81 -12.58 -1.45
CA GLN A 58 17.06 -13.43 -0.54
C GLN A 58 15.58 -13.25 -0.84
N THR A 59 14.98 -14.24 -1.49
CA THR A 59 13.53 -14.34 -1.55
C THR A 59 13.03 -14.66 -0.15
N ARG A 60 12.55 -13.65 0.57
CA ARG A 60 11.91 -13.82 1.87
C ARG A 60 10.42 -14.03 1.64
N TYR A 61 9.80 -15.02 2.25
CA TYR A 61 8.35 -15.23 2.17
C TYR A 61 7.74 -15.15 3.57
N GLU A 62 6.64 -14.41 3.69
CA GLU A 62 5.87 -14.33 4.94
C GLU A 62 5.22 -15.70 5.21
N ILE A 63 5.43 -16.24 6.41
CA ILE A 63 4.79 -17.49 6.84
C ILE A 63 3.54 -17.18 7.66
N ASN A 64 3.73 -16.41 8.73
CA ASN A 64 2.71 -16.12 9.71
C ASN A 64 2.78 -14.66 10.13
N GLN A 65 1.61 -14.03 10.25
CA GLN A 65 1.47 -12.70 10.82
C GLN A 65 0.81 -12.80 12.20
N TYR A 66 1.52 -12.32 13.23
CA TYR A 66 1.06 -12.33 14.61
C TYR A 66 0.55 -10.94 15.03
N ARG A 67 -0.25 -10.92 16.11
CA ARG A 67 -0.63 -9.66 16.77
C ARG A 67 0.50 -9.20 17.68
N THR A 68 0.61 -7.89 17.87
CA THR A 68 1.47 -7.33 18.91
C THR A 68 0.93 -7.68 20.31
N LEU A 69 1.81 -7.69 21.29
CA LEU A 69 1.44 -7.91 22.70
C LEU A 69 0.59 -6.75 23.25
N SER A 70 0.82 -5.52 22.78
CA SER A 70 -0.01 -4.36 23.16
C SER A 70 -1.38 -4.30 22.47
N GLY A 71 -1.59 -5.10 21.41
CA GLY A 71 -2.82 -5.12 20.62
C GLY A 71 -2.87 -4.06 19.50
N ILE A 72 -1.87 -3.21 19.37
CA ILE A 72 -1.77 -2.26 18.26
C ILE A 72 -1.56 -3.00 16.93
N LEU A 73 -2.21 -2.51 15.87
CA LEU A 73 -2.08 -3.11 14.54
C LEU A 73 -0.72 -2.76 13.89
N PRO A 74 -0.23 -3.60 12.94
CA PRO A 74 1.09 -3.44 12.33
C PRO A 74 1.37 -2.04 11.75
N TRP A 75 0.37 -1.40 11.14
CA TRP A 75 0.52 -0.15 10.40
C TRP A 75 -0.10 1.06 11.09
N VAL A 76 -0.59 0.91 12.32
CA VAL A 76 -1.25 1.99 13.08
C VAL A 76 -0.23 2.70 13.95
N ASP A 77 -0.17 4.02 13.87
CA ASP A 77 0.63 4.88 14.75
C ASP A 77 0.04 4.85 16.18
N PRO A 78 0.83 4.54 17.22
CA PRO A 78 0.37 4.51 18.62
C PRO A 78 -0.05 5.88 19.17
N THR A 79 0.25 6.97 18.45
CA THR A 79 -0.15 8.33 18.80
C THR A 79 -1.48 8.75 18.15
N THR A 80 -2.06 7.92 17.27
CA THR A 80 -3.40 8.18 16.72
C THR A 80 -4.43 8.24 17.85
N PRO A 81 -5.24 9.31 17.95
CA PRO A 81 -6.18 9.48 19.06
C PRO A 81 -7.20 8.34 19.20
N ASP A 82 -7.57 8.01 20.44
CA ASP A 82 -8.51 6.90 20.74
C ASP A 82 -9.89 7.09 20.08
N ASN A 83 -10.34 8.33 19.91
CA ASN A 83 -11.60 8.65 19.22
C ASN A 83 -11.51 8.57 17.68
N ARG A 84 -10.36 8.14 17.14
CA ARG A 84 -10.11 7.96 15.70
C ARG A 84 -9.79 6.51 15.33
N GLN A 85 -10.12 5.54 16.19
CA GLN A 85 -9.90 4.11 15.93
C GLN A 85 -10.98 3.48 15.03
N SER A 86 -12.08 4.20 14.78
CA SER A 86 -13.18 3.76 13.92
C SER A 86 -13.74 4.91 13.09
N TYR A 87 -14.34 4.56 11.95
CA TYR A 87 -15.02 5.49 11.06
C TYR A 87 -16.40 4.94 10.69
N THR A 88 -17.39 5.82 10.49
CA THR A 88 -18.71 5.45 9.95
C THR A 88 -18.75 5.88 8.49
N SER A 89 -18.90 4.92 7.59
CA SER A 89 -18.95 5.15 6.14
C SER A 89 -20.15 6.02 5.77
N SER A 90 -20.10 6.60 4.57
CA SER A 90 -21.22 7.36 4.03
C SER A 90 -22.46 6.52 3.70
N ARG A 91 -22.40 5.20 3.94
CA ARG A 91 -23.52 4.25 3.89
C ARG A 91 -23.93 3.71 5.27
N GLY A 92 -23.25 4.13 6.34
CA GLY A 92 -23.56 3.77 7.73
C GLY A 92 -22.78 2.59 8.28
N ASP A 93 -21.89 1.98 7.49
CA ASP A 93 -21.06 0.85 7.95
C ASP A 93 -19.96 1.34 8.90
N THR A 94 -19.60 0.52 9.88
CA THR A 94 -18.48 0.83 10.79
C THR A 94 -17.20 0.19 10.30
N TRP A 95 -16.19 1.00 10.01
CA TRP A 95 -14.86 0.58 9.56
C TRP A 95 -13.82 0.83 10.67
N GLN A 96 -12.80 -0.02 10.73
CA GLN A 96 -11.73 0.05 11.73
C GLN A 96 -10.50 0.72 11.13
N LEU A 97 -9.79 1.51 11.94
CA LEU A 97 -8.48 2.04 11.57
C LEU A 97 -7.51 0.87 11.32
N VAL A 98 -6.84 0.87 10.17
CA VAL A 98 -5.90 -0.18 9.75
C VAL A 98 -4.50 0.32 9.48
N MET A 99 -4.36 1.60 9.17
CA MET A 99 -3.08 2.27 8.99
C MET A 99 -3.21 3.73 9.41
N SER A 100 -2.17 4.25 10.06
CA SER A 100 -2.04 5.68 10.32
C SER A 100 -0.58 6.09 10.45
N ASP A 101 -0.30 7.35 10.12
CA ASP A 101 0.96 8.02 10.41
C ASP A 101 0.63 9.46 10.85
N GLU A 102 1.03 9.81 12.08
CA GLU A 102 0.77 11.13 12.67
C GLU A 102 2.03 12.02 12.62
N PHE A 103 3.12 11.55 11.99
CA PHE A 103 4.36 12.29 11.75
C PHE A 103 5.00 12.94 13.00
N ASN A 104 4.85 12.32 14.17
CA ASN A 104 5.34 12.83 15.46
C ASN A 104 6.82 12.47 15.78
N VAL A 105 7.59 11.95 14.81
CA VAL A 105 9.00 11.53 15.00
C VAL A 105 9.89 12.24 13.99
N VAL A 106 10.63 13.26 14.42
CA VAL A 106 11.35 14.22 13.56
C VAL A 106 12.54 13.64 12.79
N ASP A 107 13.25 12.65 13.34
CA ASP A 107 14.50 12.13 12.76
C ASP A 107 14.28 10.96 11.78
N ARG A 108 13.15 10.95 11.06
CA ARG A 108 12.85 9.89 10.09
C ARG A 108 13.67 10.09 8.82
N ASN A 109 14.23 8.99 8.32
CA ASN A 109 14.90 8.94 7.04
C ASN A 109 14.02 8.17 6.05
N PHE A 110 13.62 8.86 4.98
CA PHE A 110 12.72 8.31 3.97
C PHE A 110 13.43 7.67 2.77
N THR A 111 14.77 7.59 2.75
CA THR A 111 15.47 6.89 1.67
C THR A 111 15.18 5.39 1.66
N ALA A 112 15.45 4.74 0.53
CA ALA A 112 15.22 3.31 0.36
C ALA A 112 15.85 2.47 1.51
N GLY A 113 15.05 1.55 2.07
CA GLY A 113 15.49 0.67 3.16
C GLY A 113 15.54 1.31 4.55
N LYS A 114 15.04 2.54 4.74
CA LYS A 114 15.09 3.24 6.04
C LYS A 114 13.75 3.34 6.76
N ASP A 115 12.70 3.81 6.10
CA ASP A 115 11.38 3.90 6.71
C ASP A 115 10.51 2.68 6.38
N HIS A 116 9.79 2.21 7.40
CA HIS A 116 8.91 1.04 7.32
C HIS A 116 7.75 1.21 6.34
N LEU A 117 7.25 2.44 6.18
CA LEU A 117 6.00 2.73 5.49
C LEU A 117 6.25 3.53 4.22
N TRP A 118 7.15 4.51 4.28
CA TRP A 118 7.38 5.45 3.19
C TRP A 118 8.74 5.27 2.52
N VAL A 119 8.84 5.66 1.25
CA VAL A 119 10.09 5.79 0.51
C VAL A 119 10.04 7.05 -0.34
N SER A 120 11.04 7.94 -0.21
CA SER A 120 11.19 9.10 -1.07
C SER A 120 11.93 8.71 -2.34
N LEU A 121 11.75 9.48 -3.42
CA LEU A 121 12.42 9.23 -4.70
C LEU A 121 13.45 10.29 -5.04
N ASP A 122 14.49 9.87 -5.77
CA ASP A 122 15.53 10.69 -6.37
C ASP A 122 15.60 10.43 -7.88
N LYS A 123 14.76 11.15 -8.63
CA LYS A 123 14.48 10.87 -10.05
C LYS A 123 13.81 12.06 -10.75
N PRO A 124 14.09 12.32 -12.04
CA PRO A 124 13.34 13.33 -12.80
C PRO A 124 11.85 12.98 -12.94
N ASP A 125 11.00 14.01 -12.92
CA ASP A 125 9.62 13.88 -13.37
C ASP A 125 9.58 13.81 -14.91
N GLY A 126 9.43 12.59 -15.42
CA GLY A 126 9.46 12.29 -16.85
C GLY A 126 8.10 12.31 -17.54
N VAL A 127 7.02 12.70 -16.85
CA VAL A 127 5.65 12.60 -17.38
C VAL A 127 5.00 13.98 -17.52
N ASN A 128 4.03 14.12 -18.44
CA ASN A 128 3.16 15.30 -18.58
C ASN A 128 3.88 16.67 -18.60
N GLY A 129 5.04 16.76 -19.26
CA GLY A 129 5.82 18.00 -19.29
C GLY A 129 6.36 18.44 -17.93
N GLY A 130 6.68 17.47 -17.06
CA GLY A 130 7.27 17.66 -15.74
C GLY A 130 8.50 18.57 -15.76
N LEU A 131 8.54 19.49 -14.80
CA LEU A 131 9.57 20.52 -14.66
C LEU A 131 10.47 20.31 -13.43
N GLY A 132 10.15 19.31 -12.60
CA GLY A 132 10.82 19.03 -11.34
C GLY A 132 11.73 17.80 -11.39
N TYR A 133 12.80 17.86 -10.60
CA TYR A 133 13.58 16.70 -10.19
C TYR A 133 13.19 16.32 -8.76
N TYR A 134 12.68 15.10 -8.55
CA TYR A 134 12.40 14.63 -7.20
C TYR A 134 13.70 14.28 -6.48
N ALA A 135 13.82 14.63 -5.20
CA ALA A 135 15.02 14.33 -4.43
C ALA A 135 14.69 13.96 -2.97
N HIS A 136 15.54 13.12 -2.38
CA HIS A 136 15.33 12.60 -1.03
C HIS A 136 15.35 13.69 0.06
N ASP A 137 16.16 14.75 -0.10
CA ASP A 137 16.31 15.88 0.83
C ASP A 137 15.17 16.93 0.73
N MET A 138 14.12 16.62 -0.04
CA MET A 138 12.93 17.46 -0.17
C MET A 138 11.81 17.05 0.79
N VAL A 139 11.99 15.97 1.57
CA VAL A 139 11.02 15.48 2.54
C VAL A 139 11.67 15.40 3.91
N ASP A 140 11.10 16.08 4.90
CA ASP A 140 11.46 15.93 6.30
C ASP A 140 10.22 16.03 7.20
N ILE A 141 10.40 15.91 8.52
CA ILE A 141 9.36 16.21 9.50
C ILE A 141 9.76 17.47 10.25
N LYS A 142 8.83 18.41 10.34
CA LYS A 142 8.99 19.66 11.10
C LYS A 142 7.94 19.74 12.19
N CYS A 143 8.25 20.45 13.27
CA CYS A 143 7.29 20.77 14.30
C CYS A 143 7.25 22.29 14.49
N ASP A 144 6.04 22.86 14.42
CA ASP A 144 5.78 24.25 14.74
C ASP A 144 5.12 24.37 16.12
N LYS A 145 5.27 25.53 16.76
CA LYS A 145 4.49 25.85 17.95
C LYS A 145 3.07 26.24 17.52
N SER A 146 2.07 25.55 18.05
CA SER A 146 0.67 25.96 17.93
C SER A 146 0.35 27.18 18.79
N ASP A 147 -0.83 27.78 18.56
CA ASP A 147 -1.33 28.95 19.32
C ASP A 147 -1.41 28.70 20.83
N ASN A 148 -1.54 27.43 21.26
CA ASN A 148 -1.59 27.05 22.67
C ASN A 148 -0.20 26.64 23.24
N GLY A 149 0.87 26.77 22.45
CA GLY A 149 2.25 26.46 22.85
C GLY A 149 2.67 24.99 22.71
N SER A 150 1.78 24.07 22.31
CA SER A 150 2.12 22.68 22.02
C SER A 150 2.82 22.52 20.67
N ASP A 151 3.71 21.54 20.56
CA ASP A 151 4.35 21.19 19.29
C ASP A 151 3.35 20.46 18.38
N VAL A 152 3.20 20.95 17.15
CA VAL A 152 2.45 20.28 16.08
C VAL A 152 3.45 19.87 15.02
N CYS A 153 3.71 18.57 14.96
CA CYS A 153 4.60 17.97 13.98
C CYS A 153 3.83 17.58 12.71
N TYR A 154 4.49 17.67 11.57
CA TYR A 154 3.90 17.34 10.27
C TYR A 154 5.00 16.90 9.29
N LEU A 155 4.63 16.07 8.33
CA LEU A 155 5.44 15.82 7.15
C LEU A 155 5.55 17.11 6.34
N ASN A 156 6.76 17.54 6.06
CA ASN A 156 7.07 18.77 5.36
C ASN A 156 7.70 18.43 4.01
N MET A 157 6.95 18.68 2.94
CA MET A 157 7.31 18.34 1.57
C MET A 157 7.64 19.62 0.80
N LYS A 158 8.92 19.79 0.49
CA LYS A 158 9.49 21.00 -0.10
C LYS A 158 9.45 20.97 -1.62
N VAL A 159 9.27 22.14 -2.21
CA VAL A 159 9.60 22.44 -3.60
C VAL A 159 10.40 23.72 -3.66
N GLU A 160 11.49 23.72 -4.44
CA GLU A 160 12.40 24.86 -4.55
C GLU A 160 12.86 25.09 -5.99
N SER A 161 13.16 26.36 -6.31
CA SER A 161 13.80 26.74 -7.56
C SER A 161 15.30 26.44 -7.47
N SER A 162 15.72 25.28 -7.97
CA SER A 162 17.11 24.82 -7.96
C SER A 162 17.45 24.09 -9.27
N VAL A 163 18.60 24.44 -9.85
CA VAL A 163 19.02 23.90 -11.15
C VAL A 163 19.68 22.55 -10.97
N THR A 164 19.17 21.55 -11.68
CA THR A 164 19.71 20.18 -11.70
C THR A 164 19.93 19.77 -13.16
N ASN A 165 21.16 19.38 -13.49
CA ASN A 165 21.49 18.86 -14.82
C ASN A 165 21.66 17.35 -14.73
N ILE A 166 20.94 16.61 -15.56
CA ILE A 166 21.03 15.16 -15.62
C ILE A 166 21.13 14.68 -17.06
N THR A 167 21.62 13.46 -17.22
CA THR A 167 21.62 12.75 -18.49
C THR A 167 20.59 11.63 -18.41
N VAL A 168 19.58 11.65 -19.28
CA VAL A 168 18.52 10.61 -19.32
C VAL A 168 18.52 9.91 -20.66
N TYR A 169 18.14 8.63 -20.67
CA TYR A 169 17.94 7.89 -21.91
C TYR A 169 16.53 8.16 -22.45
N ASN A 170 16.43 8.77 -23.64
CA ASN A 170 15.17 9.02 -24.30
C ASN A 170 14.88 7.92 -25.32
N GLN A 171 14.00 6.98 -24.94
CA GLN A 171 13.57 5.88 -25.82
C GLN A 171 12.61 6.30 -26.96
N TYR A 172 12.05 7.52 -26.86
CA TYR A 172 11.14 8.09 -27.86
C TYR A 172 11.86 9.02 -28.86
N SER A 173 13.14 9.36 -28.62
CA SER A 173 13.93 10.12 -29.58
C SER A 173 14.32 9.28 -30.80
N ARG A 174 14.69 9.95 -31.90
CA ARG A 174 15.04 9.29 -33.17
C ARG A 174 16.40 9.79 -33.68
N PRO A 175 17.49 9.02 -33.51
CA PRO A 175 17.58 7.73 -32.81
C PRO A 175 17.39 7.85 -31.28
N PRO A 176 17.05 6.75 -30.58
CA PRO A 176 17.05 6.71 -29.12
C PRO A 176 18.46 6.98 -28.60
N GLY A 177 18.56 7.71 -27.49
CA GLY A 177 19.87 8.01 -26.93
C GLY A 177 19.82 8.83 -25.67
N PHE A 178 21.00 9.02 -25.09
CA PHE A 178 21.18 9.88 -23.93
C PHE A 178 21.04 11.35 -24.31
N GLN A 179 20.30 12.10 -23.50
CA GLN A 179 20.08 13.53 -23.64
C GLN A 179 20.38 14.23 -22.32
N ASN A 180 21.09 15.35 -22.40
CA ASN A 180 21.29 16.23 -21.25
C ASN A 180 20.06 17.12 -21.10
N ILE A 181 19.44 17.07 -19.93
CA ILE A 181 18.25 17.84 -19.58
C ILE A 181 18.55 18.67 -18.34
N THR A 182 18.12 19.93 -18.37
CA THR A 182 18.17 20.84 -17.23
C THR A 182 16.78 20.97 -16.61
N PHE A 183 16.66 20.58 -15.34
CA PHE A 183 15.52 20.87 -14.50
C PHE A 183 15.79 22.13 -13.68
N PHE A 184 14.78 22.98 -13.52
CA PHE A 184 14.91 24.26 -12.80
C PHE A 184 14.30 24.22 -11.39
N TYR A 185 13.71 23.08 -11.02
CA TYR A 185 13.06 22.87 -9.75
C TYR A 185 13.46 21.52 -9.16
N ARG A 186 13.61 21.48 -7.84
CA ARG A 186 13.69 20.23 -7.07
C ARG A 186 12.45 20.13 -6.19
N ALA A 187 11.91 18.91 -6.03
CA ALA A 187 10.67 18.72 -5.32
C ALA A 187 10.59 17.38 -4.56
N ALA A 188 9.57 17.25 -3.72
CA ALA A 188 9.29 16.06 -2.94
C ALA A 188 8.38 15.07 -3.68
N MET A 189 8.74 13.78 -3.61
CA MET A 189 7.84 12.65 -3.88
C MET A 189 8.09 11.56 -2.84
N LEU A 190 7.01 11.02 -2.28
CA LEU A 190 7.00 10.01 -1.23
C LEU A 190 5.96 8.93 -1.58
N GLN A 191 6.30 7.65 -1.42
CA GLN A 191 5.44 6.53 -1.81
C GLN A 191 5.38 5.48 -0.70
N THR A 192 4.28 4.73 -0.59
CA THR A 192 4.23 3.47 0.18
C THR A 192 4.43 2.23 -0.70
N TRP A 193 4.95 2.43 -1.93
CA TRP A 193 5.02 1.40 -2.98
C TRP A 193 5.64 0.10 -2.47
N ASN A 194 4.93 -1.00 -2.70
CA ASN A 194 5.27 -2.37 -2.29
C ASN A 194 5.59 -2.57 -0.78
N LYS A 195 5.40 -1.54 0.06
CA LYS A 195 5.51 -1.60 1.53
C LYS A 195 4.14 -1.73 2.16
N PHE A 196 3.25 -0.81 1.80
CA PHE A 196 1.87 -0.79 2.25
C PHE A 196 0.94 -0.49 1.07
N CYS A 197 0.03 -1.42 0.84
CA CYS A 197 -1.04 -1.28 -0.14
C CYS A 197 -2.36 -1.70 0.47
N PHE A 198 -3.46 -1.36 -0.19
CA PHE A 198 -4.79 -1.75 0.26
C PHE A 198 -5.78 -1.81 -0.90
N GLN A 199 -6.86 -2.56 -0.67
CA GLN A 199 -8.00 -2.70 -1.57
C GLN A 199 -9.26 -2.17 -0.87
N GLY A 200 -9.81 -1.05 -1.35
CA GLY A 200 -10.96 -0.38 -0.74
C GLY A 200 -10.70 0.21 0.66
N GLY A 201 -11.61 1.03 1.15
CA GLY A 201 -11.55 1.68 2.46
C GLY A 201 -11.83 3.17 2.40
N MET A 202 -11.67 3.85 3.53
CA MET A 202 -11.70 5.31 3.63
C MET A 202 -10.30 5.81 3.94
N LEU A 203 -9.71 6.56 3.00
CA LEU A 203 -8.45 7.27 3.20
C LEU A 203 -8.77 8.71 3.60
N GLU A 204 -8.18 9.16 4.71
CA GLU A 204 -8.25 10.51 5.23
C GLU A 204 -6.84 11.10 5.35
N VAL A 205 -6.62 12.25 4.72
CA VAL A 205 -5.35 12.97 4.78
C VAL A 205 -5.62 14.40 5.18
N ARG A 206 -4.97 14.89 6.24
CA ARG A 206 -5.05 16.29 6.65
C ARG A 206 -3.80 17.02 6.17
N ALA A 207 -3.97 17.94 5.23
CA ALA A 207 -2.86 18.62 4.57
C ALA A 207 -3.11 20.11 4.37
N GLN A 208 -2.02 20.88 4.23
CA GLN A 208 -2.00 22.26 3.78
C GLN A 208 -1.20 22.32 2.47
N LEU A 209 -1.78 22.94 1.45
CA LEU A 209 -1.22 22.97 0.11
C LEU A 209 -0.17 24.10 -0.06
N PRO A 210 0.84 23.89 -0.92
CA PRO A 210 1.88 24.87 -1.21
C PRO A 210 1.36 26.08 -1.98
N ALA A 211 1.72 27.30 -1.52
CA ALA A 211 1.36 28.56 -2.17
C ALA A 211 2.23 29.73 -1.72
N VAL A 212 2.11 30.85 -2.42
CA VAL A 212 2.64 32.15 -2.00
C VAL A 212 1.69 32.80 -0.98
N VAL A 213 1.92 32.57 0.30
CA VAL A 213 1.03 33.04 1.38
C VAL A 213 1.58 34.22 2.20
N ASP A 214 2.88 34.50 2.13
CA ASP A 214 3.47 35.64 2.84
C ASP A 214 3.03 36.97 2.20
N ALA A 215 2.48 37.86 3.03
CA ALA A 215 1.93 39.15 2.64
C ALA A 215 2.91 40.01 1.85
N LYS A 216 4.24 39.89 2.07
CA LYS A 216 5.26 40.69 1.37
C LYS A 216 5.29 40.44 -0.14
N TYR A 217 4.84 39.27 -0.61
CA TYR A 217 4.79 38.93 -2.04
C TYR A 217 3.51 39.43 -2.73
N LYS A 218 2.58 40.01 -1.94
CA LYS A 218 1.34 40.66 -2.38
C LYS A 218 0.42 39.74 -3.21
N ASN A 219 0.24 38.50 -2.77
CA ASN A 219 -0.82 37.64 -3.31
C ASN A 219 -2.18 38.31 -3.01
N PRO A 220 -3.00 38.64 -4.03
CA PRO A 220 -4.24 39.39 -3.85
C PRO A 220 -5.32 38.62 -3.10
N ASP A 221 -5.18 37.29 -2.94
CA ASP A 221 -6.11 36.47 -2.17
C ASP A 221 -5.83 36.53 -0.66
N MET A 222 -4.63 36.95 -0.27
CA MET A 222 -4.28 37.12 1.14
C MET A 222 -5.11 38.24 1.78
N GLY A 223 -5.66 37.97 2.96
CA GLY A 223 -6.53 38.91 3.69
C GLY A 223 -8.02 38.84 3.33
N LYS A 224 -8.43 38.09 2.30
CA LYS A 224 -9.86 37.88 1.97
C LYS A 224 -10.59 36.90 2.91
N GLY A 225 -9.84 36.24 3.79
CA GLY A 225 -10.34 35.20 4.70
C GLY A 225 -10.31 33.80 4.10
N PRO A 226 -10.34 32.74 4.92
CA PRO A 226 -10.15 31.35 4.48
C PRO A 226 -11.27 30.87 3.53
N ASN A 227 -12.48 31.40 3.67
CA ASN A 227 -13.64 31.03 2.84
C ASN A 227 -13.71 31.77 1.50
N ALA A 228 -12.78 32.68 1.21
CA ALA A 228 -12.72 33.31 -0.10
C ALA A 228 -12.30 32.30 -1.17
N ARG A 229 -12.81 32.44 -2.39
CA ARG A 229 -12.30 31.71 -3.55
C ARG A 229 -10.91 32.24 -3.90
N THR A 230 -9.99 31.35 -4.26
CA THR A 230 -8.75 31.78 -4.91
C THR A 230 -9.06 32.40 -6.27
N THR A 231 -8.34 33.45 -6.66
CA THR A 231 -8.63 34.19 -7.90
C THR A 231 -7.43 34.44 -8.81
N ASP A 232 -6.20 34.44 -8.28
CA ASP A 232 -5.00 34.67 -9.10
C ASP A 232 -4.11 33.42 -9.11
N ILE A 233 -4.23 32.63 -10.19
CA ILE A 233 -3.59 31.31 -10.32
C ILE A 233 -2.06 31.36 -10.20
N ASP A 234 -1.43 32.47 -10.59
CA ASP A 234 0.02 32.59 -10.64
C ASP A 234 0.68 32.50 -9.26
N TYR A 235 -0.07 32.82 -8.19
CA TYR A 235 0.41 32.75 -6.81
C TYR A 235 0.36 31.34 -6.19
N TYR A 236 -0.06 30.35 -6.98
CA TYR A 236 -0.17 28.95 -6.56
C TYR A 236 0.57 28.03 -7.54
N PRO A 237 1.86 28.27 -7.85
CA PRO A 237 2.55 27.79 -9.07
C PRO A 237 2.87 26.28 -9.12
N THR A 238 2.33 25.49 -8.21
CA THR A 238 2.68 24.09 -8.02
C THR A 238 1.44 23.21 -8.14
N TRP A 239 1.66 21.92 -8.37
CA TRP A 239 0.63 20.90 -8.55
C TRP A 239 0.84 19.80 -7.50
N PRO A 240 0.34 20.01 -6.26
CA PRO A 240 0.41 18.99 -5.23
C PRO A 240 -0.47 17.79 -5.60
N GLY A 241 -0.01 16.60 -5.21
CA GLY A 241 -0.68 15.33 -5.44
C GLY A 241 -0.77 14.50 -4.16
N ILE A 242 -1.97 13.98 -3.89
CA ILE A 242 -2.25 12.89 -2.96
C ILE A 242 -3.08 11.88 -3.74
N TRP A 243 -2.49 10.74 -4.06
CA TRP A 243 -3.11 9.82 -5.00
C TRP A 243 -2.61 8.41 -4.79
N MET A 244 -3.27 7.46 -5.44
CA MET A 244 -3.02 6.04 -5.29
C MET A 244 -2.88 5.40 -6.66
N MET A 245 -2.00 4.41 -6.75
CA MET A 245 -1.79 3.65 -7.98
C MET A 245 -1.75 2.16 -7.69
N GLY A 246 -2.28 1.33 -8.60
CA GLY A 246 -2.19 -0.13 -8.48
C GLY A 246 -0.73 -0.61 -8.42
N ASN A 247 -0.43 -1.54 -7.50
CA ASN A 247 0.93 -1.91 -7.12
C ASN A 247 1.78 -2.53 -8.25
N LEU A 248 1.13 -3.03 -9.32
CA LEU A 248 1.79 -3.56 -10.52
C LEU A 248 2.48 -2.50 -11.37
N GLY A 249 2.30 -1.20 -11.08
CA GLY A 249 3.09 -0.12 -11.64
C GLY A 249 3.62 0.81 -10.55
N ARG A 250 4.90 1.18 -10.63
CA ARG A 250 5.51 2.19 -9.76
C ARG A 250 5.55 3.52 -10.49
N ALA A 251 4.92 4.54 -9.91
CA ALA A 251 4.84 5.86 -10.49
C ALA A 251 6.24 6.38 -10.81
N ILE A 252 6.38 7.06 -11.95
CA ILE A 252 7.63 7.55 -12.58
C ILE A 252 8.64 6.46 -13.03
N PHE A 253 8.29 5.17 -12.94
CA PHE A 253 9.05 4.06 -13.54
C PHE A 253 8.36 3.55 -14.79
N SER A 254 8.68 4.15 -15.94
CA SER A 254 8.03 3.83 -17.22
C SER A 254 8.11 2.36 -17.61
N GLY A 255 9.13 1.60 -17.16
CA GLY A 255 9.20 0.15 -17.38
C GLY A 255 8.00 -0.59 -16.78
N SER A 256 7.68 -0.28 -15.53
CA SER A 256 6.55 -0.89 -14.81
C SER A 256 5.17 -0.40 -15.26
N THR A 257 5.05 0.84 -15.75
CA THR A 257 3.75 1.43 -16.10
C THR A 257 3.33 1.18 -17.55
N ARG A 258 4.26 0.88 -18.45
CA ARG A 258 3.97 0.59 -19.86
C ARG A 258 3.03 -0.60 -20.00
N ARG A 259 1.92 -0.39 -20.73
CA ARG A 259 0.83 -1.37 -20.93
C ARG A 259 0.22 -1.92 -19.63
N MET A 260 0.44 -1.22 -18.51
CA MET A 260 -0.05 -1.58 -17.18
C MET A 260 -0.96 -0.47 -16.64
N TRP A 261 -0.49 0.77 -16.69
CA TRP A 261 -1.27 1.94 -16.36
C TRP A 261 -2.09 2.41 -17.58
N PRO A 262 -3.37 2.81 -17.42
CA PRO A 262 -4.19 2.75 -16.21
C PRO A 262 -5.20 1.59 -16.28
N PHE A 263 -4.79 0.37 -16.67
CA PHE A 263 -5.76 -0.69 -16.96
C PHE A 263 -6.63 -1.06 -15.75
N SER A 264 -7.94 -1.09 -15.98
CA SER A 264 -8.99 -1.63 -15.10
C SER A 264 -9.92 -2.48 -15.97
N TYR A 265 -9.38 -3.57 -16.51
CA TYR A 265 -10.00 -4.38 -17.55
C TYR A 265 -9.66 -5.85 -17.38
N ASN A 266 -10.71 -6.68 -17.28
CA ASN A 266 -10.61 -8.11 -16.99
C ASN A 266 -11.51 -8.95 -17.91
N LYS A 267 -11.35 -8.78 -19.23
CA LYS A 267 -12.13 -9.54 -20.22
C LYS A 267 -11.30 -9.97 -21.42
N CYS A 268 -11.49 -11.21 -21.87
CA CYS A 268 -10.90 -11.69 -23.13
C CYS A 268 -11.87 -11.47 -24.30
N GLU A 269 -11.75 -10.32 -24.96
CA GLU A 269 -12.62 -9.94 -26.09
C GLU A 269 -11.79 -9.37 -27.27
N PRO A 270 -10.96 -10.17 -27.97
CA PRO A 270 -10.02 -9.67 -28.98
C PRO A 270 -10.64 -8.89 -30.14
N LYS A 271 -11.94 -9.08 -30.40
CA LYS A 271 -12.70 -8.31 -31.42
C LYS A 271 -13.05 -6.89 -30.94
N VAL A 272 -13.09 -6.67 -29.63
CA VAL A 272 -13.45 -5.39 -29.00
C VAL A 272 -12.20 -4.59 -28.65
N PHE A 273 -11.20 -5.26 -28.05
CA PHE A 273 -9.95 -4.68 -27.61
C PHE A 273 -8.80 -5.66 -27.88
N ASP A 274 -7.73 -5.18 -28.51
CA ASP A 274 -6.54 -5.99 -28.79
C ASP A 274 -5.83 -6.33 -27.45
N PRO A 275 -5.78 -7.62 -27.06
CA PRO A 275 -5.22 -8.03 -25.79
C PRO A 275 -3.71 -7.76 -25.69
N SER A 276 -3.01 -7.58 -26.81
CA SER A 276 -1.58 -7.22 -26.80
C SER A 276 -1.35 -5.83 -26.22
N ASN A 277 -2.34 -4.95 -26.14
CA ASN A 277 -2.17 -3.63 -25.52
C ASN A 277 -2.11 -3.68 -23.99
N GLN A 278 -2.56 -4.76 -23.35
CA GLN A 278 -2.51 -4.95 -21.89
C GLN A 278 -1.43 -5.99 -21.56
N ARG A 279 -0.49 -5.64 -20.67
CA ARG A 279 0.66 -6.52 -20.37
C ARG A 279 0.23 -7.81 -19.66
N ILE A 280 -0.79 -7.74 -18.80
CA ILE A 280 -1.39 -8.90 -18.14
C ILE A 280 -2.85 -8.98 -18.60
N SER A 281 -3.13 -9.84 -19.58
CA SER A 281 -4.43 -9.93 -20.25
C SER A 281 -5.27 -11.10 -19.74
N ALA A 282 -6.58 -10.89 -19.65
CA ALA A 282 -7.53 -11.97 -19.33
C ALA A 282 -7.60 -13.07 -20.41
N CYS A 283 -7.01 -12.86 -21.59
CA CYS A 283 -6.89 -13.90 -22.62
C CYS A 283 -5.79 -14.92 -22.32
N ASP A 284 -4.94 -14.68 -21.32
CA ASP A 284 -3.89 -15.60 -20.93
C ASP A 284 -4.35 -16.58 -19.85
N SER A 285 -4.46 -17.85 -20.21
CA SER A 285 -4.83 -18.93 -19.30
C SER A 285 -3.67 -19.42 -18.42
N ASN A 286 -2.44 -19.00 -18.70
CA ASN A 286 -1.25 -19.37 -17.92
C ASN A 286 -0.24 -18.22 -17.85
N PRO A 287 -0.57 -17.11 -17.16
CA PRO A 287 0.27 -15.93 -17.10
C PRO A 287 1.60 -16.12 -16.34
N GLY A 288 1.76 -17.24 -15.62
CA GLY A 288 2.93 -17.47 -14.77
C GLY A 288 3.05 -16.46 -13.63
N HIS A 289 4.25 -16.31 -13.06
CA HIS A 289 4.60 -15.21 -12.15
C HIS A 289 3.66 -15.02 -10.93
N GLY A 290 3.06 -16.11 -10.44
CA GLY A 290 2.11 -16.09 -9.33
C GLY A 290 0.77 -15.42 -9.63
N LEU A 291 0.49 -15.06 -10.89
CA LEU A 291 -0.77 -14.44 -11.31
C LEU A 291 -1.90 -15.46 -11.49
N ASN A 292 -3.14 -15.00 -11.35
CA ASN A 292 -4.31 -15.85 -11.57
C ASN A 292 -4.57 -16.05 -13.07
N PRO A 293 -4.90 -17.29 -13.51
CA PRO A 293 -5.33 -17.57 -14.89
C PRO A 293 -6.53 -16.74 -15.33
N ASN A 294 -6.52 -16.28 -16.59
CA ASN A 294 -7.60 -15.54 -17.24
C ASN A 294 -8.03 -14.27 -16.49
N GLN A 295 -7.10 -13.63 -15.78
CA GLN A 295 -7.34 -12.38 -15.07
C GLN A 295 -6.55 -11.24 -15.74
N GLY A 296 -7.26 -10.29 -16.34
CA GLY A 296 -6.67 -9.05 -16.83
C GLY A 296 -6.35 -8.13 -15.66
N ARG A 297 -5.13 -7.60 -15.62
CA ARG A 297 -4.59 -6.80 -14.51
C ARG A 297 -4.00 -5.49 -15.00
N GLY A 298 -3.77 -4.57 -14.09
CA GLY A 298 -3.24 -3.25 -14.42
C GLY A 298 -2.75 -2.46 -13.23
N ALA A 299 -2.57 -1.17 -13.46
CA ALA A 299 -2.26 -0.18 -12.43
C ALA A 299 -3.18 1.03 -12.60
N PRO A 300 -4.48 0.93 -12.23
CA PRO A 300 -5.38 2.07 -12.26
C PRO A 300 -4.92 3.12 -11.24
N GLU A 301 -5.46 4.33 -11.36
CA GLU A 301 -5.11 5.47 -10.52
C GLU A 301 -6.37 6.07 -9.89
N ILE A 302 -6.24 6.51 -8.64
CA ILE A 302 -7.28 7.22 -7.90
C ILE A 302 -6.64 8.43 -7.23
N ASP A 303 -7.02 9.62 -7.67
CA ASP A 303 -6.54 10.88 -7.11
C ASP A 303 -7.45 11.33 -5.98
N LEU A 304 -6.97 11.25 -4.73
CA LEU A 304 -7.65 11.93 -3.63
C LEU A 304 -7.66 13.44 -3.88
N LEU A 305 -6.52 13.96 -4.29
CA LEU A 305 -6.28 15.33 -4.69
C LEU A 305 -5.18 15.35 -5.74
N GLU A 306 -5.46 15.92 -6.91
CA GLU A 306 -4.45 16.22 -7.90
C GLU A 306 -4.72 17.61 -8.48
N GLY A 307 -3.83 18.56 -8.20
CA GLY A 307 -3.99 19.92 -8.67
C GLY A 307 -3.79 21.00 -7.61
N GLY A 308 -3.73 22.23 -8.10
CA GLY A 308 -3.52 23.43 -7.30
C GLY A 308 -3.95 24.67 -8.09
N GLY A 309 -3.71 25.85 -7.53
CA GLY A 309 -4.29 27.08 -8.07
C GLY A 309 -5.77 27.19 -7.76
N LEU A 310 -6.57 27.39 -8.80
CA LEU A 310 -7.98 27.77 -8.66
C LEU A 310 -8.94 26.58 -8.56
N ALA A 311 -8.49 25.41 -9.00
CA ALA A 311 -9.27 24.18 -9.00
C ALA A 311 -8.38 22.98 -8.67
N ILE A 312 -8.95 22.00 -7.98
CA ILE A 312 -8.32 20.70 -7.72
C ILE A 312 -9.14 19.64 -8.43
N SER A 313 -8.46 18.65 -9.00
CA SER A 313 -9.10 17.46 -9.58
C SER A 313 -9.24 16.35 -8.55
N SER A 314 -10.39 15.70 -8.59
CA SER A 314 -10.64 14.40 -7.97
C SER A 314 -11.00 13.44 -9.08
N SER A 315 -10.24 12.35 -9.21
CA SER A 315 -10.36 11.51 -10.40
C SER A 315 -10.01 10.04 -10.22
N ILE A 316 -10.42 9.26 -11.21
CA ILE A 316 -9.78 7.98 -11.51
C ILE A 316 -9.31 7.95 -12.96
N GLN A 317 -8.19 7.28 -13.21
CA GLN A 317 -7.67 6.99 -14.53
C GLN A 317 -7.87 5.50 -14.77
N ILE A 318 -8.50 5.18 -15.88
CA ILE A 318 -8.90 3.81 -16.22
C ILE A 318 -8.73 3.53 -17.71
N GLY A 319 -8.35 2.30 -18.02
CA GLY A 319 -8.11 1.83 -19.38
C GLY A 319 -8.67 0.42 -19.62
N PRO A 320 -9.05 0.08 -20.87
CA PRO A 320 -9.03 0.96 -22.05
C PRO A 320 -10.18 2.00 -22.09
N GLY A 321 -9.85 3.20 -22.54
CA GLY A 321 -10.77 4.32 -22.69
C GLY A 321 -11.81 4.10 -23.78
N PHE A 322 -12.79 5.00 -23.84
CA PHE A 322 -13.90 4.92 -24.80
C PHE A 322 -13.38 4.89 -26.25
N LYS A 323 -13.99 4.03 -27.09
CA LYS A 323 -13.82 4.19 -28.53
C LYS A 323 -14.35 5.54 -28.98
N LYS A 324 -13.69 6.13 -29.97
CA LYS A 324 -13.92 7.50 -30.47
C LYS A 324 -15.40 7.86 -30.66
N LYS A 325 -16.22 6.98 -31.25
CA LYS A 325 -17.64 7.24 -31.51
C LYS A 325 -18.50 7.45 -30.24
N PHE A 326 -18.08 6.91 -29.10
CA PHE A 326 -18.78 7.05 -27.80
C PHE A 326 -18.33 8.26 -26.99
N ARG A 327 -17.45 9.09 -27.56
CA ARG A 327 -16.97 10.35 -26.97
C ARG A 327 -17.71 11.54 -27.56
N MET A 328 -17.34 12.74 -27.12
CA MET A 328 -17.87 13.97 -27.69
C MET A 328 -17.65 14.07 -29.19
N ILE A 329 -18.41 14.94 -29.84
CA ILE A 329 -18.20 15.22 -31.27
C ILE A 329 -16.83 15.90 -31.41
N ASP A 330 -16.01 15.44 -32.34
CA ASP A 330 -14.73 16.09 -32.63
C ASP A 330 -14.96 17.51 -33.14
N VAL A 331 -14.04 18.41 -32.79
CA VAL A 331 -13.96 19.73 -33.39
C VAL A 331 -13.70 19.59 -34.89
N ASN A 332 -14.43 20.35 -35.70
CA ASN A 332 -14.16 20.41 -37.13
C ASN A 332 -13.13 21.50 -37.44
N GLU A 333 -11.87 21.09 -37.56
CA GLU A 333 -10.72 21.98 -37.83
C GLU A 333 -10.79 22.72 -39.18
N THR A 334 -11.75 22.39 -40.06
CA THR A 334 -11.96 23.06 -41.36
C THR A 334 -12.99 24.21 -41.35
N TYR A 335 -13.56 24.54 -40.18
CA TYR A 335 -14.36 25.77 -40.05
C TYR A 335 -13.52 27.00 -40.44
N ALA A 336 -14.12 27.94 -41.19
CA ALA A 336 -13.45 29.04 -41.90
C ALA A 336 -12.59 29.98 -41.03
N GLU A 337 -12.69 29.89 -39.70
CA GLU A 337 -11.93 30.69 -38.72
C GLU A 337 -10.78 29.93 -38.04
N GLY A 338 -10.54 28.66 -38.39
CA GLY A 338 -9.47 27.86 -37.79
C GLY A 338 -9.77 27.45 -36.35
N GLU A 339 -10.85 26.68 -36.14
CA GLU A 339 -11.16 26.13 -34.82
C GLU A 339 -9.99 25.31 -34.26
N PHE A 340 -9.54 25.65 -33.06
CA PHE A 340 -8.45 24.97 -32.38
C PHE A 340 -9.01 23.91 -31.42
N LYS A 341 -8.48 22.67 -31.48
CA LYS A 341 -8.91 21.50 -30.67
C LYS A 341 -9.08 21.78 -29.17
N TYR A 342 -8.35 22.75 -28.60
CA TYR A 342 -8.42 23.10 -27.18
C TYR A 342 -9.58 24.02 -26.81
N CYS A 343 -10.43 24.45 -27.76
CA CYS A 343 -11.67 25.19 -27.46
C CYS A 343 -12.60 24.43 -26.50
N ILE A 344 -12.50 23.09 -26.48
CA ILE A 344 -13.31 22.19 -25.63
C ILE A 344 -13.15 22.57 -24.16
N TYR A 345 -11.92 22.86 -23.71
CA TYR A 345 -11.64 23.17 -22.31
C TYR A 345 -12.22 24.52 -21.85
N ASN A 346 -12.52 25.41 -22.80
CA ASN A 346 -13.19 26.69 -22.54
C ASN A 346 -14.68 26.65 -22.92
N SER A 347 -15.20 25.50 -23.38
CA SER A 347 -16.58 25.33 -23.84
C SER A 347 -17.02 26.38 -24.87
N ASN A 348 -16.11 26.80 -25.75
CA ASN A 348 -16.33 27.84 -26.75
C ASN A 348 -16.11 27.38 -28.20
N CYS A 349 -16.09 26.07 -28.46
CA CYS A 349 -16.10 25.53 -29.81
C CYS A 349 -17.41 25.94 -30.52
N ALA A 350 -17.29 26.41 -31.76
CA ALA A 350 -18.39 26.60 -32.69
C ALA A 350 -18.99 25.26 -33.18
N THR A 351 -18.18 24.20 -33.30
CA THR A 351 -18.67 22.87 -33.71
C THR A 351 -19.76 22.35 -32.76
N PRO A 352 -21.00 22.10 -33.26
CA PRO A 352 -22.07 21.56 -32.46
C PRO A 352 -21.73 20.21 -31.82
N GLY A 353 -21.85 20.14 -30.49
CA GLY A 353 -21.60 18.90 -29.76
C GLY A 353 -20.17 18.70 -29.26
N ALA A 354 -19.23 19.59 -29.58
CA ALA A 354 -17.85 19.48 -29.13
C ALA A 354 -17.61 20.01 -27.69
N ASN A 355 -18.47 20.91 -27.19
CA ASN A 355 -18.26 21.57 -25.91
C ASN A 355 -18.62 20.72 -24.70
N ASN A 356 -19.72 19.96 -24.76
CA ASN A 356 -20.15 19.12 -23.66
C ASN A 356 -20.74 17.80 -24.21
N PRO A 357 -20.53 16.66 -23.54
CA PRO A 357 -21.19 15.42 -23.89
C PRO A 357 -22.72 15.58 -23.85
N ASN A 358 -23.43 15.08 -24.87
CA ASN A 358 -24.89 15.13 -24.98
C ASN A 358 -25.53 16.54 -25.06
N VAL A 359 -24.76 17.57 -25.40
CA VAL A 359 -25.25 18.93 -25.66
C VAL A 359 -24.76 19.40 -27.03
N PRO A 360 -25.65 19.75 -28.00
CA PRO A 360 -27.11 19.78 -27.90
C PRO A 360 -27.76 18.39 -27.85
N THR A 361 -28.85 18.25 -27.10
CA THR A 361 -29.51 16.95 -26.84
C THR A 361 -30.02 16.28 -28.11
N ALA A 362 -30.67 17.05 -29.01
CA ALA A 362 -31.22 16.50 -30.25
C ALA A 362 -30.12 15.99 -31.21
N LEU A 363 -28.92 16.57 -31.17
CA LEU A 363 -27.79 16.17 -32.00
C LEU A 363 -27.29 14.78 -31.60
N TYR A 364 -27.04 14.57 -30.31
CA TYR A 364 -26.58 13.29 -29.81
C TYR A 364 -27.64 12.19 -29.92
N LYS A 365 -28.93 12.52 -29.76
CA LYS A 365 -30.04 11.56 -29.97
C LYS A 365 -30.01 10.92 -31.36
N LYS A 366 -29.55 11.63 -32.40
CA LYS A 366 -29.43 11.10 -33.77
C LYS A 366 -28.40 9.97 -33.89
N ARG A 367 -27.48 9.82 -32.94
CA ARG A 367 -26.47 8.75 -32.97
C ARG A 367 -27.08 7.36 -32.76
N GLY A 368 -28.24 7.25 -32.12
CA GLY A 368 -28.90 5.97 -31.85
C GLY A 368 -28.24 5.11 -30.76
N TYR A 369 -27.21 5.63 -30.09
CA TYR A 369 -26.54 5.01 -28.95
C TYR A 369 -26.16 6.08 -27.92
N THR A 370 -25.93 5.64 -26.69
CA THR A 370 -25.54 6.53 -25.59
C THR A 370 -24.08 6.93 -25.71
N THR A 371 -23.72 8.12 -25.27
CA THR A 371 -22.34 8.64 -25.28
C THR A 371 -21.93 8.95 -23.84
N TRP A 372 -20.64 8.80 -23.53
CA TRP A 372 -20.02 9.23 -22.28
C TRP A 372 -20.46 8.45 -21.02
N TYR A 373 -19.89 8.82 -19.89
CA TYR A 373 -20.26 8.34 -18.56
C TYR A 373 -21.62 8.90 -18.12
N LYS A 374 -22.32 8.17 -17.25
CA LYS A 374 -23.67 8.51 -16.76
C LYS A 374 -23.77 8.29 -15.26
N GLY A 375 -24.62 9.07 -14.59
CA GLY A 375 -24.91 8.89 -13.16
C GLY A 375 -23.77 9.35 -12.24
N LEU A 376 -22.82 10.12 -12.78
CA LEU A 376 -21.79 10.75 -11.97
C LEU A 376 -22.44 11.75 -11.01
N ARG A 377 -21.93 11.82 -9.78
CA ARG A 377 -22.54 12.58 -8.68
C ARG A 377 -21.64 13.73 -8.27
N TYR A 378 -22.11 14.96 -8.43
CA TYR A 378 -21.31 16.17 -8.16
C TYR A 378 -21.88 16.92 -6.96
N GLY A 379 -21.04 17.21 -5.98
CA GLY A 379 -21.42 17.93 -4.77
C GLY A 379 -20.99 19.40 -4.78
N THR A 380 -21.41 20.10 -3.74
CA THR A 380 -20.97 21.47 -3.47
C THR A 380 -19.88 21.49 -2.40
N ASN A 381 -18.91 22.36 -2.59
CA ASN A 381 -17.90 22.68 -1.61
C ASN A 381 -18.41 23.85 -0.72
N GLY A 382 -18.86 23.51 0.49
CA GLY A 382 -19.39 24.45 1.48
C GLY A 382 -18.36 25.39 2.11
N PHE A 383 -17.07 25.24 1.81
CA PHE A 383 -16.01 26.10 2.38
C PHE A 383 -15.93 27.47 1.71
N CYS A 384 -16.45 27.63 0.50
CA CYS A 384 -16.48 28.93 -0.15
C CYS A 384 -17.68 29.77 0.29
N ALA A 385 -17.47 31.08 0.45
CA ALA A 385 -18.55 32.03 0.69
C ALA A 385 -19.62 31.96 -0.44
N PRO A 386 -20.92 31.94 -0.10
CA PRO A 386 -22.02 31.99 -1.07
C PRO A 386 -21.96 33.18 -2.02
N MET A 387 -22.31 32.97 -3.30
CA MET A 387 -22.53 34.03 -4.29
C MET A 387 -23.79 33.76 -5.09
N ALA A 388 -24.68 34.76 -5.21
CA ALA A 388 -25.97 34.62 -5.88
C ALA A 388 -25.87 34.13 -7.32
N LYS A 389 -24.84 34.55 -8.06
CA LYS A 389 -24.61 34.15 -9.46
C LYS A 389 -24.35 32.65 -9.66
N PHE A 390 -24.02 31.92 -8.59
CA PHE A 390 -23.79 30.48 -8.63
C PHE A 390 -24.98 29.66 -8.11
N LYS A 391 -26.03 30.33 -7.65
CA LYS A 391 -27.18 29.68 -7.05
C LYS A 391 -28.10 29.11 -8.14
N GLN A 392 -28.52 27.86 -7.95
CA GLN A 392 -29.47 27.16 -8.81
C GLN A 392 -30.65 26.62 -8.02
N THR A 393 -31.72 26.26 -8.73
CA THR A 393 -32.84 25.47 -8.18
C THR A 393 -33.02 24.19 -8.98
N TYR A 394 -33.45 23.12 -8.32
CA TYR A 394 -33.72 21.84 -8.98
C TYR A 394 -34.78 21.97 -10.07
N ASP A 395 -35.88 22.67 -9.79
CA ASP A 395 -37.00 22.79 -10.73
C ASP A 395 -36.60 23.47 -12.03
N GLN A 396 -35.77 24.53 -11.95
CA GLN A 396 -35.23 25.22 -13.12
C GLN A 396 -34.40 24.27 -14.00
N ILE A 397 -33.44 23.57 -13.39
CA ILE A 397 -32.53 22.69 -14.13
C ILE A 397 -33.27 21.47 -14.67
N ASN A 398 -34.16 20.86 -13.89
CA ASN A 398 -34.98 19.74 -14.33
C ASN A 398 -35.89 20.11 -15.50
N ALA A 399 -36.50 21.29 -15.49
CA ALA A 399 -37.29 21.80 -16.60
C ALA A 399 -36.44 22.01 -17.87
N SER A 400 -35.20 22.50 -17.73
CA SER A 400 -34.26 22.65 -18.84
C SER A 400 -33.89 21.31 -19.47
N LEU A 401 -33.47 20.33 -18.65
CA LEU A 401 -33.11 18.99 -19.11
C LEU A 401 -34.28 18.26 -19.76
N THR A 402 -35.50 18.39 -19.21
CA THR A 402 -36.71 17.77 -19.76
C THR A 402 -37.06 18.31 -21.14
N ARG A 403 -36.88 19.62 -21.37
CA ARG A 403 -37.08 20.22 -22.70
C ARG A 403 -36.02 19.78 -23.71
N GLY A 404 -34.85 19.36 -23.23
CA GLY A 404 -33.67 19.10 -24.04
C GLY A 404 -32.91 20.39 -24.32
N ILE A 405 -31.59 20.35 -24.16
CA ILE A 405 -30.74 21.53 -24.32
C ILE A 405 -30.46 21.73 -25.81
N THR A 406 -30.83 22.92 -26.30
CA THR A 406 -30.62 23.34 -27.70
C THR A 406 -29.36 24.17 -27.89
N ASN A 407 -28.84 24.76 -26.81
CA ASN A 407 -27.59 25.53 -26.82
C ASN A 407 -26.40 24.65 -27.19
N ASN A 408 -25.36 25.28 -27.74
CA ASN A 408 -24.14 24.60 -28.13
C ASN A 408 -23.20 24.28 -26.95
N SER A 409 -23.36 24.96 -25.82
CA SER A 409 -22.57 24.75 -24.62
C SER A 409 -23.45 24.87 -23.38
N CYS A 410 -23.01 24.24 -22.30
CA CYS A 410 -23.64 24.36 -20.99
C CYS A 410 -23.39 25.73 -20.36
N SER A 411 -24.36 26.17 -19.56
CA SER A 411 -24.21 27.26 -18.61
C SER A 411 -24.94 26.93 -17.31
N ILE A 412 -24.66 27.69 -16.26
CA ILE A 412 -25.30 27.52 -14.95
C ILE A 412 -26.82 27.76 -14.97
N ASP A 413 -27.37 28.38 -16.01
CA ASP A 413 -28.82 28.64 -16.08
C ASP A 413 -29.59 27.47 -16.70
N ILE A 414 -28.92 26.66 -17.52
CA ILE A 414 -29.55 25.64 -18.37
C ILE A 414 -29.06 24.21 -18.09
N CYS A 415 -27.89 24.05 -17.45
CA CYS A 415 -27.30 22.77 -17.07
C CYS A 415 -27.16 22.66 -15.55
N PRO A 416 -27.03 21.43 -15.00
CA PRO A 416 -26.58 21.25 -13.62
C PRO A 416 -25.30 22.04 -13.33
N ALA A 417 -25.06 22.42 -12.07
CA ALA A 417 -23.85 23.14 -11.65
C ALA A 417 -22.56 22.41 -12.07
N SER A 418 -22.65 21.08 -12.20
CA SER A 418 -21.56 20.23 -12.67
C SER A 418 -21.21 20.41 -14.15
N MET A 419 -22.04 21.07 -14.94
CA MET A 419 -21.97 21.11 -16.42
C MET A 419 -22.11 19.72 -17.09
N ASP A 420 -22.46 18.69 -16.33
CA ASP A 420 -22.76 17.35 -16.84
C ASP A 420 -24.28 17.11 -16.85
N VAL A 421 -24.86 17.09 -18.06
CA VAL A 421 -26.28 16.83 -18.28
C VAL A 421 -26.70 15.38 -18.02
N GLN A 422 -25.74 14.48 -17.81
CA GLN A 422 -25.96 13.08 -17.46
C GLN A 422 -25.66 12.78 -15.99
N SER A 423 -25.39 13.82 -15.19
CA SER A 423 -25.18 13.67 -13.76
C SER A 423 -26.45 13.23 -13.04
N ASP A 424 -26.26 12.55 -11.91
CA ASP A 424 -27.34 12.23 -10.98
C ASP A 424 -27.80 13.53 -10.28
N LEU A 425 -29.11 13.78 -10.24
CA LEU A 425 -29.75 14.94 -9.59
C LEU A 425 -30.65 14.57 -8.41
N SER A 426 -30.53 13.33 -7.93
CA SER A 426 -31.28 12.83 -6.79
C SER A 426 -30.86 13.53 -5.49
N LEU A 427 -31.66 13.31 -4.44
CA LEU A 427 -31.30 13.73 -3.09
C LEU A 427 -30.05 12.98 -2.65
N MET A 428 -29.08 13.71 -2.10
CA MET A 428 -27.83 13.11 -1.63
C MET A 428 -28.13 12.09 -0.53
N ASP A 429 -27.70 10.86 -0.75
CA ASP A 429 -27.94 9.70 0.11
C ASP A 429 -29.44 9.45 0.41
N GLY A 430 -30.34 9.85 -0.51
CA GLY A 430 -31.79 9.72 -0.35
C GLY A 430 -32.38 10.58 0.78
N ASN A 431 -31.61 11.51 1.35
CA ASN A 431 -32.00 12.28 2.51
C ASN A 431 -32.53 13.67 2.10
N PRO A 432 -33.82 13.99 2.36
CA PRO A 432 -34.40 15.29 2.00
C PRO A 432 -33.84 16.47 2.79
N ARG A 433 -33.07 16.23 3.85
CA ARG A 433 -32.36 17.27 4.61
C ARG A 433 -30.97 17.58 4.05
N LYS A 434 -30.47 16.77 3.12
CA LYS A 434 -29.21 17.02 2.41
C LYS A 434 -29.48 17.73 1.08
N ALA A 435 -28.41 18.26 0.47
CA ALA A 435 -28.47 18.83 -0.86
C ALA A 435 -28.83 17.78 -1.93
N ARG A 436 -29.15 18.25 -3.14
CA ARG A 436 -29.21 17.39 -4.32
C ARG A 436 -27.85 17.34 -4.99
N TRP A 437 -27.52 16.19 -5.57
CA TRP A 437 -26.39 16.11 -6.48
C TRP A 437 -26.60 17.03 -7.69
N GLY A 438 -25.52 17.63 -8.19
CA GLY A 438 -25.51 18.48 -9.39
C GLY A 438 -26.21 19.83 -9.26
N ILE A 439 -26.80 20.18 -8.11
CA ILE A 439 -27.51 21.45 -7.89
C ILE A 439 -26.79 22.29 -6.83
N ASN A 440 -26.42 23.53 -7.19
CA ASN A 440 -25.79 24.47 -6.25
C ASN A 440 -26.84 25.42 -5.62
N ASP A 441 -27.63 24.92 -4.68
CA ASP A 441 -28.71 25.67 -4.02
C ASP A 441 -28.20 26.79 -3.08
N GLN A 442 -26.95 26.68 -2.62
CA GLN A 442 -26.32 27.67 -1.73
C GLN A 442 -25.45 28.70 -2.46
N GLY A 443 -25.09 28.47 -3.73
CA GLY A 443 -24.17 29.34 -4.48
C GLY A 443 -22.72 29.31 -3.94
N THR A 444 -22.32 28.23 -3.27
CA THR A 444 -20.95 28.02 -2.80
C THR A 444 -20.07 27.52 -3.95
N CYS A 445 -18.85 27.05 -3.67
CA CYS A 445 -18.06 26.36 -4.67
C CYS A 445 -18.76 25.04 -5.04
N SER A 446 -18.55 24.55 -6.26
CA SER A 446 -19.15 23.29 -6.72
C SER A 446 -18.18 22.53 -7.61
N SER A 447 -18.29 21.20 -7.58
CA SER A 447 -17.54 20.35 -8.49
C SER A 447 -18.15 20.41 -9.88
N ILE A 448 -17.32 20.66 -10.87
CA ILE A 448 -17.64 20.68 -12.29
C ILE A 448 -17.00 19.49 -12.99
N MET A 449 -17.66 18.96 -14.01
CA MET A 449 -17.10 17.93 -14.87
C MET A 449 -15.81 18.45 -15.51
N ASN A 450 -14.74 17.71 -15.31
CA ASN A 450 -13.50 17.94 -16.06
C ASN A 450 -13.58 17.10 -17.34
N ILE A 451 -13.73 17.79 -18.47
CA ILE A 451 -13.98 17.15 -19.77
C ILE A 451 -12.66 16.63 -20.35
N TYR A 452 -12.09 15.64 -19.66
CA TYR A 452 -10.84 15.02 -20.07
C TYR A 452 -11.09 14.04 -21.23
N THR A 453 -10.57 14.37 -22.40
CA THR A 453 -10.73 13.55 -23.61
C THR A 453 -9.80 12.35 -23.66
N GLY A 454 -9.05 12.07 -22.60
CA GLY A 454 -8.10 10.96 -22.55
C GLY A 454 -6.81 11.21 -23.33
N SER A 455 -5.79 10.42 -23.05
CA SER A 455 -4.58 10.32 -23.88
C SER A 455 -4.58 9.04 -24.70
N TYR A 456 -4.08 9.11 -25.93
CA TYR A 456 -3.82 7.93 -26.73
C TYR A 456 -2.34 7.55 -26.56
N LEU A 457 -2.10 6.44 -25.88
CA LEU A 457 -0.76 5.99 -25.48
C LEU A 457 -0.20 5.08 -26.56
N CYS A 458 1.02 5.36 -27.01
CA CYS A 458 1.65 4.65 -28.11
C CYS A 458 3.11 4.31 -27.83
N ASP A 459 3.55 3.18 -28.38
CA ASP A 459 4.96 2.88 -28.55
C ASP A 459 5.60 3.83 -29.62
N PRO A 460 6.93 4.06 -29.58
CA PRO A 460 7.60 4.99 -30.50
C PRO A 460 7.56 4.57 -31.98
N ASP A 461 7.25 3.32 -32.29
CA ASP A 461 7.16 2.78 -33.65
C ASP A 461 5.72 2.72 -34.19
N SER A 462 4.74 3.13 -33.39
CA SER A 462 3.33 3.16 -33.79
C SER A 462 3.08 4.12 -34.95
N THR A 463 2.30 3.66 -35.93
CA THR A 463 1.84 4.47 -37.08
C THR A 463 0.40 4.94 -36.90
N ASP A 464 -0.19 4.75 -35.72
CA ASP A 464 -1.57 5.13 -35.46
C ASP A 464 -1.70 6.65 -35.44
N LYS A 465 -2.65 7.19 -36.24
CA LYS A 465 -2.87 8.62 -36.39
C LYS A 465 -3.36 9.32 -35.11
N LEU A 466 -3.79 8.55 -34.11
CA LEU A 466 -4.20 9.07 -32.81
C LEU A 466 -3.00 9.31 -31.87
N CYS A 467 -1.82 8.75 -32.17
CA CYS A 467 -0.61 9.07 -31.42
C CYS A 467 -0.22 10.54 -31.59
N GLU A 468 0.42 11.13 -30.59
CA GLU A 468 0.88 12.52 -30.65
C GLU A 468 1.96 12.72 -31.73
N THR A 469 2.89 11.76 -31.85
CA THR A 469 3.99 11.78 -32.82
C THR A 469 4.08 10.45 -33.57
N PRO A 470 3.11 10.14 -34.46
CA PRO A 470 3.09 8.86 -35.16
C PRO A 470 4.31 8.68 -36.05
N ARG A 471 4.87 7.46 -36.05
CA ARG A 471 5.94 7.10 -36.98
C ARG A 471 5.41 7.14 -38.42
N ASN A 472 6.18 7.78 -39.31
CA ASN A 472 5.96 7.62 -40.74
C ASN A 472 6.24 6.16 -41.14
N SER A 473 5.30 5.51 -41.81
CA SER A 473 5.41 4.10 -42.21
C SER A 473 6.66 3.80 -43.05
N THR A 474 7.23 4.80 -43.74
CA THR A 474 8.46 4.66 -44.54
C THR A 474 9.75 4.70 -43.71
N THR A 475 9.71 5.22 -42.48
CA THR A 475 10.87 5.24 -41.57
C THR A 475 11.03 3.85 -40.92
N PRO A 476 12.22 3.23 -40.92
CA PRO A 476 12.42 1.94 -40.25
C PRO A 476 11.99 1.95 -38.78
N LYS A 477 11.48 0.82 -38.30
CA LYS A 477 11.20 0.63 -36.87
C LYS A 477 12.50 0.59 -36.08
N ILE A 478 12.46 1.13 -34.87
CA ILE A 478 13.59 1.17 -33.95
C ILE A 478 13.59 -0.06 -33.02
N ASN A 479 12.41 -0.63 -32.76
CA ASN A 479 12.16 -1.82 -31.95
C ASN A 479 12.71 -1.72 -30.51
N THR A 480 12.54 -0.55 -29.88
CA THR A 480 12.98 -0.33 -28.49
C THR A 480 12.06 -0.94 -27.44
N MET A 481 10.81 -1.27 -27.81
CA MET A 481 9.84 -1.93 -26.94
C MET A 481 8.78 -2.67 -27.75
N GLU A 482 8.02 -3.53 -27.08
CA GLU A 482 6.85 -4.17 -27.68
C GLU A 482 5.81 -3.13 -28.12
N SER A 483 5.16 -3.39 -29.25
CA SER A 483 4.21 -2.45 -29.82
C SER A 483 2.94 -2.34 -28.98
N PHE A 484 2.42 -1.13 -28.84
CA PHE A 484 1.12 -0.86 -28.25
C PHE A 484 0.57 0.47 -28.76
N ALA A 485 -0.75 0.53 -28.85
CA ALA A 485 -1.51 1.74 -29.15
C ALA A 485 -2.90 1.60 -28.54
N TYR A 486 -3.19 2.36 -27.48
CA TYR A 486 -4.49 2.30 -26.82
C TYR A 486 -4.91 3.63 -26.23
N GLN A 487 -6.22 3.82 -26.15
CA GLN A 487 -6.83 4.96 -25.49
C GLN A 487 -6.93 4.70 -23.99
N MET A 488 -6.65 5.70 -23.16
CA MET A 488 -7.06 5.74 -21.75
C MET A 488 -8.13 6.80 -21.51
N ASP A 489 -8.88 6.68 -20.41
CA ASP A 489 -9.82 7.69 -19.92
C ASP A 489 -9.40 8.14 -18.51
N ALA A 490 -9.84 9.35 -18.15
CA ALA A 490 -9.93 9.78 -16.75
C ALA A 490 -11.35 10.26 -16.49
N ILE A 491 -11.97 9.78 -15.41
CA ILE A 491 -13.26 10.27 -14.93
C ILE A 491 -12.96 11.22 -13.79
N SER A 492 -13.15 12.51 -14.03
CA SER A 492 -12.70 13.56 -13.11
C SER A 492 -13.75 14.63 -12.88
N ALA A 493 -13.67 15.24 -11.70
CA ALA A 493 -14.34 16.49 -11.38
C ALA A 493 -13.32 17.49 -10.88
N ASN A 494 -13.35 18.71 -11.44
CA ASN A 494 -12.60 19.83 -10.90
C ASN A 494 -13.49 20.58 -9.91
N TRP A 495 -12.96 20.96 -8.77
CA TRP A 495 -13.71 21.73 -7.78
C TRP A 495 -12.92 22.97 -7.36
N ASP A 496 -13.63 24.10 -7.26
CA ASP A 496 -13.05 25.39 -6.90
C ASP A 496 -12.42 25.37 -5.50
N VAL A 497 -11.26 26.02 -5.38
CA VAL A 497 -10.48 26.04 -4.15
C VAL A 497 -10.75 27.32 -3.35
N HIS A 498 -10.93 27.16 -2.05
CA HIS A 498 -10.98 28.26 -1.09
C HIS A 498 -9.58 28.54 -0.54
N VAL A 499 -9.28 29.79 -0.18
CA VAL A 499 -7.96 30.23 0.32
C VAL A 499 -7.48 29.38 1.49
N GLY A 500 -8.40 28.89 2.32
CA GLY A 500 -8.11 27.99 3.45
C GLY A 500 -7.31 26.74 3.09
N ALA A 501 -7.47 26.17 1.89
CA ALA A 501 -6.68 25.02 1.47
C ALA A 501 -5.16 25.29 1.46
N TYR A 502 -4.76 26.56 1.30
CA TYR A 502 -3.37 27.02 1.25
C TYR A 502 -2.87 27.64 2.55
N THR A 503 -3.77 28.13 3.41
CA THR A 503 -3.42 28.86 4.63
C THR A 503 -3.64 28.06 5.92
N GLN A 504 -4.36 26.94 5.87
CA GLN A 504 -4.66 26.09 7.01
C GLN A 504 -4.69 24.61 6.61
N PHE A 505 -4.56 23.73 7.59
CA PHE A 505 -4.77 22.29 7.38
C PHE A 505 -6.23 21.98 7.06
N THR A 506 -6.45 21.34 5.93
CA THR A 506 -7.75 20.88 5.43
C THR A 506 -7.76 19.36 5.38
N THR A 507 -8.91 18.74 5.69
CA THR A 507 -9.05 17.28 5.65
C THR A 507 -9.62 16.85 4.30
N TYR A 508 -8.87 16.03 3.56
CA TYR A 508 -9.23 15.44 2.29
C TYR A 508 -9.55 13.96 2.51
N GLN A 509 -10.65 13.49 1.94
CA GLN A 509 -11.11 12.11 2.13
C GLN A 509 -11.56 11.46 0.83
N VAL A 510 -11.28 10.17 0.69
CA VAL A 510 -11.87 9.31 -0.34
C VAL A 510 -12.36 8.03 0.30
N GLU A 511 -13.65 7.72 0.10
CA GLU A 511 -14.21 6.40 0.35
C GLU A 511 -14.21 5.60 -0.95
N TRP A 512 -13.64 4.40 -0.92
CA TRP A 512 -13.59 3.50 -2.05
C TRP A 512 -14.14 2.13 -1.65
N VAL A 513 -15.24 1.74 -2.27
CA VAL A 513 -15.84 0.42 -2.16
C VAL A 513 -15.77 -0.24 -3.53
N MET A 514 -15.17 -1.42 -3.59
CA MET A 514 -14.92 -2.16 -4.83
C MET A 514 -16.14 -2.94 -5.33
N GLY A 515 -16.01 -3.49 -6.55
CA GLY A 515 -17.02 -4.32 -7.21
C GLY A 515 -18.08 -3.51 -7.95
N ASP A 516 -18.90 -4.21 -8.74
CA ASP A 516 -19.86 -3.62 -9.68
C ASP A 516 -20.97 -2.77 -9.03
N THR A 517 -21.19 -2.94 -7.72
CA THR A 517 -22.14 -2.15 -6.92
C THR A 517 -21.46 -1.19 -5.94
N GLY A 518 -20.14 -1.04 -6.08
CA GLY A 518 -19.32 -0.17 -5.26
C GLY A 518 -19.43 1.30 -5.65
N TYR A 519 -18.53 2.12 -5.10
CA TYR A 519 -18.44 3.54 -5.41
C TYR A 519 -17.06 4.09 -5.00
N ILE A 520 -16.67 5.21 -5.59
CA ILE A 520 -15.60 6.06 -5.05
C ILE A 520 -16.20 7.43 -4.77
N ARG A 521 -16.06 7.94 -3.54
CA ARG A 521 -16.63 9.21 -3.08
C ARG A 521 -15.54 10.08 -2.46
N TRP A 522 -15.34 11.26 -3.03
CA TRP A 522 -14.45 12.30 -2.52
C TRP A 522 -15.21 13.24 -1.60
N MET A 523 -14.57 13.59 -0.49
CA MET A 523 -15.11 14.50 0.50
C MET A 523 -14.05 15.50 0.97
N LEU A 524 -14.50 16.70 1.27
CA LEU A 524 -13.70 17.73 1.93
C LEU A 524 -14.24 17.93 3.35
N SER A 525 -13.49 17.44 4.33
CA SER A 525 -13.87 17.45 5.75
C SER A 525 -15.30 16.93 5.98
N GLY A 526 -15.61 15.77 5.40
CA GLY A 526 -16.92 15.12 5.46
C GLY A 526 -17.98 15.64 4.49
N ASN A 527 -17.73 16.72 3.73
CA ASN A 527 -18.67 17.23 2.74
C ASN A 527 -18.41 16.59 1.37
N PRO A 528 -19.38 15.87 0.77
CA PRO A 528 -19.20 15.24 -0.53
C PRO A 528 -18.93 16.24 -1.66
N LEU A 529 -17.84 16.00 -2.39
CA LEU A 529 -17.43 16.79 -3.56
C LEU A 529 -17.79 16.08 -4.86
N PHE A 530 -17.50 14.79 -4.94
CA PHE A 530 -17.69 14.01 -6.15
C PHE A 530 -17.91 12.55 -5.77
N GLU A 531 -18.70 11.82 -6.54
CA GLU A 531 -18.85 10.38 -6.40
C GLU A 531 -19.01 9.74 -7.78
N ILE A 532 -18.28 8.65 -7.98
CA ILE A 532 -18.40 7.75 -9.13
C ILE A 532 -19.03 6.46 -8.60
N PRO A 533 -20.33 6.22 -8.84
CA PRO A 533 -20.91 4.90 -8.68
C PRO A 533 -20.21 3.90 -9.61
N ALA A 534 -19.95 2.68 -9.14
CA ALA A 534 -19.30 1.66 -9.97
C ALA A 534 -20.09 1.38 -11.27
N GLU A 535 -21.41 1.46 -11.21
CA GLU A 535 -22.31 1.35 -12.37
C GLU A 535 -21.97 2.34 -13.50
N SER A 536 -21.46 3.54 -13.18
CA SER A 536 -21.05 4.53 -14.19
C SER A 536 -19.88 4.01 -15.05
N VAL A 537 -19.03 3.14 -14.49
CA VAL A 537 -17.87 2.56 -15.15
C VAL A 537 -18.23 1.24 -15.83
N VAL A 538 -18.90 0.33 -15.10
CA VAL A 538 -19.17 -1.03 -15.61
C VAL A 538 -20.31 -1.04 -16.65
N ASN A 539 -21.30 -0.15 -16.51
CA ASN A 539 -22.41 0.02 -17.46
C ASN A 539 -22.17 1.19 -18.42
N ARG A 540 -20.93 1.34 -18.86
CA ARG A 540 -20.55 2.38 -19.84
C ARG A 540 -21.29 2.23 -21.16
N ALA A 541 -21.35 3.34 -21.90
CA ALA A 541 -22.02 3.43 -23.19
C ALA A 541 -21.65 2.30 -24.17
N GLN A 542 -22.67 1.76 -24.83
CA GLN A 542 -22.60 0.71 -25.85
C GLN A 542 -23.51 1.02 -27.03
N ASP A 543 -23.15 0.47 -28.19
CA ASP A 543 -24.03 0.35 -29.36
C ASP A 543 -24.62 -1.06 -29.43
N ALA A 544 -25.46 -1.31 -30.45
CA ALA A 544 -26.11 -2.61 -30.63
C ALA A 544 -25.11 -3.77 -30.77
N GLU A 545 -23.93 -3.51 -31.30
CA GLU A 545 -22.84 -4.49 -31.47
C GLU A 545 -21.99 -4.70 -30.21
N LYS A 546 -22.22 -3.93 -29.14
CA LYS A 546 -21.40 -3.92 -27.92
C LYS A 546 -19.92 -3.69 -28.22
N SER A 547 -19.64 -2.75 -29.11
CA SER A 547 -18.30 -2.54 -29.68
C SER A 547 -17.34 -1.81 -28.73
N ASN A 548 -17.78 -1.32 -27.57
CA ASN A 548 -16.94 -0.64 -26.59
C ASN A 548 -16.45 -1.64 -25.51
N PRO A 549 -15.19 -1.60 -25.05
CA PRO A 549 -14.72 -2.51 -24.00
C PRO A 549 -15.44 -2.24 -22.68
N GLN A 550 -15.91 -3.28 -21.98
CA GLN A 550 -16.51 -3.15 -20.65
C GLN A 550 -15.41 -3.21 -19.57
N LEU A 551 -15.28 -2.15 -18.79
CA LEU A 551 -14.27 -2.04 -17.73
C LEU A 551 -14.73 -2.72 -16.46
N THR A 552 -13.77 -3.09 -15.62
CA THR A 552 -14.01 -3.36 -14.21
C THR A 552 -13.87 -2.06 -13.42
N PHE A 553 -14.56 -1.97 -12.28
CA PHE A 553 -14.25 -0.92 -11.32
C PHE A 553 -12.84 -1.17 -10.72
N PRO A 554 -12.11 -0.15 -10.23
CA PRO A 554 -10.79 -0.37 -9.66
C PRO A 554 -10.82 -1.39 -8.52
N GLU A 555 -9.99 -2.43 -8.64
CA GLU A 555 -9.89 -3.55 -7.69
C GLU A 555 -8.43 -3.93 -7.34
N GLU A 556 -7.44 -3.31 -7.98
CA GLU A 556 -6.01 -3.59 -7.70
C GLU A 556 -5.63 -3.16 -6.27
N PRO A 557 -4.70 -3.87 -5.57
CA PRO A 557 -4.10 -3.32 -4.35
C PRO A 557 -3.32 -2.06 -4.70
N MET A 558 -3.66 -0.94 -4.07
CA MET A 558 -3.06 0.36 -4.38
C MET A 558 -2.18 0.86 -3.25
N TYR A 559 -1.06 1.49 -3.59
CA TYR A 559 -0.17 2.19 -2.65
C TYR A 559 -0.41 3.70 -2.74
N LEU A 560 -0.05 4.43 -1.68
CA LEU A 560 -0.24 5.87 -1.56
C LEU A 560 0.99 6.62 -2.07
N ILE A 561 0.74 7.75 -2.73
CA ILE A 561 1.75 8.66 -3.27
C ILE A 561 1.42 10.07 -2.81
N LEU A 562 2.44 10.76 -2.29
CA LEU A 562 2.42 12.18 -1.98
C LEU A 562 3.49 12.85 -2.83
N ASN A 563 3.18 13.96 -3.49
CA ASN A 563 4.18 14.72 -4.23
C ASN A 563 3.82 16.20 -4.40
N VAL A 564 4.83 17.00 -4.73
CA VAL A 564 4.64 18.39 -5.16
C VAL A 564 5.22 18.54 -6.57
N ALA A 565 4.39 18.32 -7.59
CA ALA A 565 4.85 18.40 -8.98
C ALA A 565 4.81 19.83 -9.53
N LEU A 566 5.52 20.03 -10.65
CA LEU A 566 5.38 21.21 -11.50
C LEU A 566 5.39 20.75 -12.96
N SER A 567 4.58 21.37 -13.81
CA SER A 567 4.51 21.05 -15.25
C SER A 567 4.39 22.32 -16.09
N ALA A 568 4.82 22.23 -17.35
CA ALA A 568 4.55 23.23 -18.37
C ALA A 568 3.12 23.15 -18.96
N GLN A 569 2.42 22.03 -18.77
CA GLN A 569 1.17 21.69 -19.45
C GLN A 569 -0.07 21.84 -18.57
N TRP A 570 0.09 21.97 -17.25
CA TRP A 570 -1.02 22.06 -16.31
C TRP A 570 -1.57 23.48 -16.14
N GLY A 571 -2.77 23.58 -15.56
CA GLY A 571 -3.44 24.86 -15.29
C GLY A 571 -2.63 25.73 -14.32
N SER A 572 -2.22 25.14 -13.21
CA SER A 572 -1.22 25.74 -12.31
C SER A 572 0.18 25.40 -12.81
N LYS A 573 1.04 26.43 -12.92
CA LYS A 573 2.41 26.31 -13.40
C LYS A 573 3.30 27.41 -12.84
N PRO A 574 4.61 27.17 -12.72
CA PRO A 574 5.54 28.20 -12.31
C PRO A 574 5.72 29.28 -13.39
N PRO A 575 6.16 30.49 -12.99
CA PRO A 575 6.59 31.50 -13.96
C PRO A 575 7.65 30.93 -14.90
N ASN A 576 7.54 31.31 -16.18
CA ASN A 576 8.50 30.92 -17.23
C ASN A 576 8.75 29.40 -17.31
N PRO A 577 7.70 28.57 -17.52
CA PRO A 577 7.82 27.11 -17.52
C PRO A 577 8.87 26.61 -18.53
N GLY A 578 9.65 25.61 -18.14
CA GLY A 578 10.78 25.10 -18.91
C GLY A 578 12.04 25.98 -18.87
N LYS A 579 12.04 27.06 -18.08
CA LYS A 579 13.18 27.95 -17.85
C LYS A 579 13.35 28.22 -16.35
N ALA A 580 14.41 28.93 -15.98
CA ALA A 580 14.57 29.45 -14.64
C ALA A 580 13.36 30.32 -14.27
N CYS A 581 12.87 30.20 -13.03
CA CYS A 581 11.64 30.85 -12.57
C CYS A 581 11.57 32.34 -12.94
N ARG A 582 12.65 33.09 -12.65
CA ARG A 582 12.70 34.55 -12.90
C ARG A 582 12.79 34.94 -14.38
N GLY A 583 13.02 34.00 -15.29
CA GLY A 583 13.22 34.29 -16.70
C GLY A 583 14.36 35.30 -16.91
N ASP A 584 14.06 36.43 -17.56
CA ASP A 584 14.99 37.54 -17.77
C ASP A 584 15.03 38.56 -16.61
N GLY A 585 14.23 38.35 -15.57
CA GLY A 585 14.15 39.20 -14.38
C GLY A 585 13.40 40.52 -14.57
N LYS A 586 12.76 40.79 -15.71
CA LYS A 586 12.08 42.08 -15.96
C LYS A 586 10.65 42.15 -15.43
N LYS A 587 9.99 41.01 -15.23
CA LYS A 587 8.61 40.94 -14.75
C LYS A 587 8.57 40.95 -13.23
N GLU A 588 8.09 42.04 -12.65
CA GLU A 588 8.00 42.21 -11.19
C GLU A 588 7.12 41.14 -10.52
N LYS A 589 6.00 40.74 -11.14
CA LYS A 589 5.12 39.69 -10.60
C LYS A 589 5.85 38.34 -10.51
N ASP A 590 6.50 37.92 -11.60
CA ASP A 590 7.31 36.70 -11.66
C ASP A 590 8.41 36.75 -10.58
N ASN A 591 9.14 37.86 -10.48
CA ASN A 591 10.20 38.02 -9.48
C ASN A 591 9.68 37.87 -8.04
N ARG A 592 8.48 38.42 -7.75
CA ARG A 592 7.84 38.28 -6.42
C ARG A 592 7.49 36.82 -6.14
N ILE A 593 6.83 36.13 -7.07
CA ILE A 593 6.45 34.72 -6.94
C ILE A 593 7.69 33.84 -6.79
N CYS A 594 8.69 34.03 -7.64
CA CYS A 594 9.94 33.26 -7.61
C CYS A 594 10.76 33.49 -6.34
N SER A 595 10.59 34.65 -5.68
CA SER A 595 11.24 34.94 -4.40
C SER A 595 10.52 34.32 -3.20
N ALA A 596 9.36 33.70 -3.42
CA ALA A 596 8.61 32.97 -2.40
C ALA A 596 8.97 31.48 -2.34
N PHE A 597 9.77 30.95 -3.27
CA PHE A 597 10.37 29.62 -3.10
C PHE A 597 11.43 29.65 -1.99
N PRO A 598 11.58 28.57 -1.20
CA PRO A 598 10.83 27.30 -1.26
C PRO A 598 9.38 27.41 -0.79
N MET A 599 8.51 26.57 -1.36
CA MET A 599 7.13 26.36 -0.92
C MET A 599 6.98 24.96 -0.32
N TYR A 600 5.93 24.76 0.49
CA TYR A 600 5.77 23.55 1.28
C TYR A 600 4.35 23.01 1.21
N MET A 601 4.22 21.73 0.90
CA MET A 601 3.04 20.95 1.24
C MET A 601 3.27 20.36 2.64
N LYS A 602 2.33 20.59 3.56
CA LYS A 602 2.40 20.06 4.92
C LYS A 602 1.35 18.98 5.10
N VAL A 603 1.69 17.82 5.65
CA VAL A 603 0.74 16.75 5.98
C VAL A 603 0.79 16.46 7.47
N ASP A 604 -0.33 16.72 8.15
CA ASP A 604 -0.49 16.51 9.59
C ASP A 604 -0.66 15.03 9.93
N TYR A 605 -1.53 14.33 9.19
CA TYR A 605 -1.68 12.89 9.33
C TYR A 605 -2.20 12.24 8.05
N VAL A 606 -1.98 10.94 7.95
CA VAL A 606 -2.62 10.01 7.01
C VAL A 606 -3.29 8.91 7.81
N ARG A 607 -4.55 8.58 7.50
CA ARG A 607 -5.31 7.50 8.16
C ARG A 607 -6.12 6.70 7.14
N LEU A 608 -6.11 5.39 7.28
CA LEU A 608 -6.91 4.47 6.48
C LEU A 608 -7.81 3.61 7.37
N TYR A 609 -9.07 3.48 6.96
CA TYR A 609 -10.08 2.69 7.64
C TYR A 609 -10.68 1.67 6.67
N GLN A 610 -10.89 0.44 7.13
CA GLN A 610 -11.49 -0.63 6.32
C GLN A 610 -12.52 -1.44 7.09
N ASP A 611 -13.47 -2.04 6.37
CA ASP A 611 -14.27 -3.13 6.92
C ASP A 611 -13.39 -4.37 7.11
N ARG A 612 -13.27 -4.83 8.36
CA ARG A 612 -12.51 -6.02 8.77
C ARG A 612 -13.41 -7.21 9.11
N SER A 613 -14.70 -7.12 8.78
CA SER A 613 -15.62 -8.24 8.89
C SER A 613 -15.15 -9.41 8.01
N LYS A 614 -15.55 -10.64 8.37
CA LYS A 614 -15.14 -11.85 7.62
C LYS A 614 -15.62 -11.88 6.16
N ASN A 615 -16.66 -11.10 5.84
CA ASN A 615 -17.27 -11.05 4.51
C ASN A 615 -16.82 -9.82 3.69
N SER A 616 -15.93 -9.00 4.26
CA SER A 616 -15.39 -7.84 3.56
C SER A 616 -14.61 -8.28 2.32
N LYS A 617 -14.77 -7.52 1.24
CA LYS A 617 -13.92 -7.63 0.04
C LYS A 617 -12.63 -6.81 0.16
N MET A 618 -12.51 -5.97 1.19
CA MET A 618 -11.34 -5.13 1.40
C MET A 618 -10.15 -5.96 1.91
N ALA A 619 -8.95 -5.55 1.53
CA ALA A 619 -7.72 -6.21 1.95
C ALA A 619 -6.65 -5.18 2.34
N ILE A 620 -5.80 -5.58 3.28
CA ILE A 620 -4.57 -4.89 3.65
C ILE A 620 -3.41 -5.70 3.09
N GLY A 621 -2.46 -5.03 2.44
CA GLY A 621 -1.28 -5.65 1.86
C GLY A 621 -1.23 -5.51 0.35
N CYS A 622 -0.04 -5.74 -0.19
CA CYS A 622 0.27 -5.57 -1.60
C CYS A 622 0.02 -6.83 -2.44
N ASP A 623 -0.11 -8.00 -1.81
CA ASP A 623 -0.25 -9.29 -2.50
C ASP A 623 -1.52 -10.07 -2.09
N PRO A 624 -2.73 -9.47 -2.21
CA PRO A 624 -3.96 -10.17 -1.90
C PRO A 624 -4.18 -11.32 -2.88
N LYS A 625 -4.72 -12.46 -2.40
CA LYS A 625 -5.00 -13.65 -3.24
C LYS A 625 -5.90 -13.35 -4.45
N THR A 626 -6.79 -12.37 -4.33
CA THR A 626 -7.67 -11.95 -5.43
C THR A 626 -6.90 -11.24 -6.56
N HIS A 627 -5.79 -10.58 -6.22
CA HIS A 627 -5.02 -9.72 -7.10
C HIS A 627 -3.52 -9.80 -6.73
N PRO A 628 -2.87 -10.97 -6.89
CA PRO A 628 -1.46 -11.13 -6.52
C PRO A 628 -0.55 -10.21 -7.35
N THR A 629 0.52 -9.71 -6.74
CA THR A 629 1.52 -8.85 -7.39
C THR A 629 2.96 -9.24 -7.04
N ARG A 630 3.20 -9.94 -5.94
CA ARG A 630 4.54 -10.12 -5.37
C ARG A 630 5.50 -10.79 -6.36
N GLN A 631 5.13 -11.98 -6.84
CA GLN A 631 6.03 -12.76 -7.69
C GLN A 631 6.25 -12.06 -9.04
N TRP A 632 5.22 -11.45 -9.62
CA TRP A 632 5.37 -10.61 -10.81
C TRP A 632 6.40 -9.50 -10.65
N ILE A 633 6.34 -8.74 -9.54
CA ILE A 633 7.28 -7.65 -9.28
C ILE A 633 8.70 -8.18 -9.09
N LEU A 634 8.88 -9.30 -8.39
CA LEU A 634 10.19 -9.93 -8.21
C LEU A 634 10.80 -10.37 -9.53
N ASP A 635 10.01 -11.01 -10.40
CA ASP A 635 10.46 -11.50 -11.70
C ASP A 635 10.76 -10.36 -12.69
N HIS A 636 10.26 -9.15 -12.42
CA HIS A 636 10.43 -7.95 -13.25
C HIS A 636 11.09 -6.79 -12.50
N LEU A 637 11.88 -7.05 -11.47
CA LEU A 637 12.32 -6.02 -10.51
C LEU A 637 13.02 -4.81 -11.15
N SER A 638 13.75 -5.03 -12.25
CA SER A 638 14.40 -3.96 -13.02
C SER A 638 13.45 -2.90 -13.58
N ASP A 639 12.16 -3.24 -13.77
CA ASP A 639 11.14 -2.30 -14.25
C ASP A 639 10.69 -1.34 -13.14
N PHE A 640 10.99 -1.65 -11.88
CA PHE A 640 10.48 -0.98 -10.68
C PHE A 640 11.56 -0.25 -9.88
N GLN A 641 12.83 -0.35 -10.24
CA GLN A 641 13.92 0.28 -9.48
C GLN A 641 15.04 0.80 -10.39
N ASP A 642 15.90 1.64 -9.84
CA ASP A 642 17.15 2.09 -10.44
C ASP A 642 18.20 2.34 -9.34
N ASP A 643 19.40 2.78 -9.75
CA ASP A 643 20.57 2.93 -8.87
C ASP A 643 20.36 3.90 -7.70
N LEU A 644 19.35 4.77 -7.76
CA LEU A 644 19.03 5.73 -6.69
C LEU A 644 17.75 5.33 -5.93
N ASN A 645 16.94 4.43 -6.48
CA ASN A 645 15.59 4.15 -6.00
C ASN A 645 15.30 2.65 -5.84
N TYR A 646 16.18 1.93 -5.14
CA TYR A 646 16.05 0.50 -4.90
C TYR A 646 14.75 0.10 -4.18
N ALA A 647 14.23 -1.08 -4.53
CA ALA A 647 13.15 -1.75 -3.82
C ALA A 647 13.74 -2.54 -2.65
N ILE A 648 13.69 -1.97 -1.44
CA ILE A 648 14.29 -2.58 -0.23
C ILE A 648 13.21 -2.78 0.84
N ASP A 649 13.02 -4.04 1.23
CA ASP A 649 12.20 -4.44 2.37
C ASP A 649 12.79 -3.89 3.68
N VAL A 650 11.94 -3.47 4.60
CA VAL A 650 12.35 -2.89 5.89
C VAL A 650 11.79 -3.73 7.02
N ASP A 651 12.67 -4.22 7.87
CA ASP A 651 12.33 -5.00 9.05
C ASP A 651 12.24 -4.07 10.27
N GLY A 652 11.06 -4.02 10.89
CA GLY A 652 10.79 -3.09 11.99
C GLY A 652 10.57 -1.67 11.50
N GLY A 653 10.87 -0.71 12.36
CA GLY A 653 10.80 0.71 12.05
C GLY A 653 9.42 1.33 12.21
N ALA A 654 8.38 0.68 12.76
CA ALA A 654 7.12 1.33 13.15
C ALA A 654 7.26 2.21 14.40
N PRO A 655 6.41 3.23 14.63
CA PRO A 655 6.45 3.99 15.85
C PRO A 655 5.97 3.13 17.03
N CYS A 656 6.61 3.28 18.18
CA CYS A 656 6.33 2.49 19.38
C CYS A 656 6.40 3.35 20.66
N ARG A 657 5.63 2.95 21.67
CA ARG A 657 5.64 3.53 23.02
C ARG A 657 6.47 2.68 23.98
N SER A 658 6.49 1.37 23.77
CA SER A 658 7.21 0.38 24.59
C SER A 658 7.53 -0.86 23.77
N ASP A 659 8.37 -1.76 24.31
CA ASP A 659 8.70 -3.03 23.67
C ASP A 659 7.46 -3.88 23.35
N LEU A 660 6.36 -3.72 24.10
CA LEU A 660 5.10 -4.43 23.87
C LEU A 660 4.49 -4.17 22.48
N ASP A 661 4.80 -3.02 21.88
CA ASP A 661 4.37 -2.66 20.53
C ASP A 661 5.20 -3.36 19.44
N CYS A 662 6.30 -4.03 19.81
CA CYS A 662 7.26 -4.68 18.91
C CYS A 662 7.45 -6.19 19.21
N MET A 663 6.65 -6.74 20.14
CA MET A 663 6.72 -8.15 20.59
C MET A 663 5.44 -8.90 20.26
N ILE A 664 5.53 -10.23 20.13
CA ILE A 664 4.37 -11.12 19.92
C ILE A 664 4.02 -11.93 21.19
N PRO A 665 2.73 -12.27 21.41
CA PRO A 665 2.33 -13.22 22.44
C PRO A 665 2.56 -14.67 21.96
N THR A 666 3.16 -15.55 22.78
CA THR A 666 3.24 -16.99 22.47
C THR A 666 2.11 -17.80 23.13
N ASN A 667 1.68 -17.41 24.33
CA ASN A 667 0.44 -17.79 25.02
C ASN A 667 0.19 -16.80 26.20
N ARG A 668 -0.88 -16.93 27.00
CA ARG A 668 -1.23 -15.99 28.09
C ARG A 668 -0.14 -15.75 29.17
N THR A 669 0.95 -16.52 29.19
CA THR A 669 1.96 -16.51 30.26
C THR A 669 3.42 -16.38 29.79
N ILE A 670 3.72 -16.45 28.49
CA ILE A 670 5.09 -16.36 27.97
C ILE A 670 5.10 -15.36 26.80
N SER A 671 6.08 -14.47 26.78
CA SER A 671 6.32 -13.50 25.71
C SER A 671 7.62 -13.86 24.98
N PHE A 672 7.63 -13.74 23.65
CA PHE A 672 8.86 -13.86 22.86
C PHE A 672 9.29 -12.47 22.39
N GLN A 673 10.54 -12.13 22.63
CA GLN A 673 11.10 -10.84 22.23
C GLN A 673 11.50 -10.90 20.76
N THR A 674 10.57 -10.51 19.89
CA THR A 674 10.79 -10.42 18.43
C THR A 674 11.32 -9.05 18.00
N GLY A 675 11.17 -8.05 18.86
CA GLY A 675 11.72 -6.71 18.67
C GLY A 675 11.71 -5.88 19.95
N THR A 676 12.34 -4.71 19.88
CA THR A 676 12.47 -3.72 20.96
C THR A 676 12.12 -2.33 20.46
N CYS A 677 11.63 -1.48 21.35
CA CYS A 677 11.34 -0.09 21.06
C CYS A 677 12.56 0.79 21.36
N VAL A 678 13.27 1.22 20.32
CA VAL A 678 14.48 2.03 20.42
C VAL A 678 14.20 3.39 19.78
N ASN A 679 14.39 4.49 20.53
CA ASN A 679 14.11 5.85 20.05
C ASN A 679 12.70 6.01 19.44
N LYS A 680 11.69 5.42 20.10
CA LYS A 680 10.29 5.38 19.66
C LYS A 680 10.07 4.65 18.32
N ARG A 681 11.00 3.80 17.88
CA ARG A 681 10.89 2.98 16.66
C ARG A 681 11.17 1.50 16.97
N CYS A 682 10.39 0.60 16.38
CA CYS A 682 10.63 -0.84 16.56
C CYS A 682 11.93 -1.27 15.87
N GLN A 683 12.70 -2.13 16.51
CA GLN A 683 13.88 -2.77 15.95
C GLN A 683 13.76 -4.27 16.15
N CYS A 684 13.86 -5.05 15.07
CA CYS A 684 13.69 -6.50 15.14
C CYS A 684 14.93 -7.17 15.75
N SER A 685 14.70 -8.24 16.51
CA SER A 685 15.76 -8.92 17.26
C SER A 685 16.65 -9.80 16.38
N THR A 686 16.13 -10.27 15.23
CA THR A 686 16.81 -11.19 14.31
C THR A 686 16.22 -11.06 12.90
N ASP A 687 16.94 -11.52 11.88
CA ASP A 687 16.49 -11.55 10.47
C ASP A 687 15.28 -12.49 10.20
N TYR A 688 14.90 -13.32 11.16
CA TYR A 688 13.71 -14.18 11.09
C TYR A 688 12.40 -13.43 11.36
N TRP A 689 12.48 -12.24 11.95
CA TRP A 689 11.32 -11.40 12.27
C TRP A 689 11.34 -10.15 11.40
N SER A 690 10.21 -9.88 10.77
CA SER A 690 10.02 -8.78 9.83
C SER A 690 8.68 -8.09 10.07
N GLY A 691 8.32 -7.23 9.12
CA GLY A 691 7.18 -6.35 9.20
C GLY A 691 7.48 -5.14 10.08
N PRO A 692 6.60 -4.14 10.03
CA PRO A 692 6.80 -2.84 10.68
C PRO A 692 7.01 -2.94 12.20
N ARG A 693 6.43 -3.97 12.83
CA ARG A 693 6.44 -4.21 14.28
C ARG A 693 7.17 -5.48 14.70
N CYS A 694 7.94 -6.12 13.80
CA CYS A 694 8.63 -7.38 14.10
C CYS A 694 7.65 -8.50 14.50
N THR A 695 6.49 -8.52 13.85
CA THR A 695 5.40 -9.47 14.12
C THR A 695 5.12 -10.41 12.95
N THR A 696 5.93 -10.33 11.89
CA THR A 696 5.85 -11.23 10.73
C THR A 696 7.01 -12.21 10.79
N GLU A 697 6.70 -13.50 10.72
CA GLU A 697 7.70 -14.55 10.62
C GLU A 697 8.10 -14.75 9.16
N MET A 698 9.41 -14.72 8.89
CA MET A 698 9.97 -14.89 7.55
C MET A 698 10.60 -16.25 7.35
N HIS A 699 10.35 -16.87 6.19
CA HIS A 699 11.17 -17.96 5.68
C HIS A 699 12.28 -17.39 4.79
N LEU A 700 13.52 -17.80 5.03
CA LEU A 700 14.66 -17.49 4.17
C LEU A 700 14.89 -18.66 3.21
N THR A 701 14.57 -18.49 1.93
CA THR A 701 15.10 -19.38 0.89
C THR A 701 16.40 -18.80 0.39
N LEU A 702 17.52 -19.44 0.76
CA LEU A 702 18.81 -19.17 0.15
C LEU A 702 18.86 -19.89 -1.20
N GLU A 703 18.65 -19.18 -2.30
CA GLU A 703 19.07 -19.68 -3.61
C GLU A 703 20.58 -19.53 -3.74
N ALA A 704 21.30 -20.46 -3.11
CA ALA A 704 22.68 -20.75 -3.43
C ALA A 704 22.75 -22.24 -3.76
N THR A 705 23.29 -22.55 -4.93
CA THR A 705 23.67 -23.89 -5.36
C THR A 705 24.32 -24.66 -4.20
N GLY A 706 23.56 -25.58 -3.60
CA GLY A 706 24.09 -26.57 -2.65
C GLY A 706 24.12 -26.22 -1.15
N ALA A 707 23.52 -25.13 -0.68
CA ALA A 707 23.46 -24.86 0.77
C ALA A 707 22.18 -25.44 1.43
N LYS A 708 22.36 -26.34 2.41
CA LYS A 708 21.27 -26.96 3.17
C LYS A 708 20.47 -25.89 3.94
N ALA A 709 19.15 -25.94 3.82
CA ALA A 709 18.22 -25.16 4.63
C ALA A 709 18.53 -25.33 6.13
N HIS A 710 18.82 -24.24 6.84
CA HIS A 710 18.93 -24.28 8.28
C HIS A 710 17.52 -24.43 8.89
N SER A 711 17.22 -25.63 9.37
CA SER A 711 16.03 -25.92 10.17
C SER A 711 16.20 -25.37 11.60
N TYR A 712 15.06 -24.96 12.17
CA TYR A 712 14.84 -24.43 13.52
C TYR A 712 15.74 -25.05 14.62
N GLY A 713 16.45 -24.20 15.37
CA GLY A 713 17.14 -24.56 16.62
C GLY A 713 18.22 -23.55 17.04
N PRO A 714 18.61 -23.49 18.34
CA PRO A 714 19.77 -22.70 18.75
C PRO A 714 21.01 -23.16 17.98
N PRO A 715 22.02 -22.28 17.77
CA PRO A 715 23.24 -22.62 17.04
C PRO A 715 23.78 -23.98 17.47
N LEU A 716 24.21 -24.82 16.52
CA LEU A 716 24.67 -26.19 16.82
C LEU A 716 25.70 -26.21 17.96
N ALA A 717 26.56 -25.20 18.05
CA ALA A 717 27.51 -25.03 19.15
C ALA A 717 26.83 -24.87 20.52
N LEU A 718 25.74 -24.10 20.61
CA LEU A 718 24.93 -23.95 21.84
C LEU A 718 24.17 -25.22 22.16
N ALA A 719 23.58 -25.90 21.16
CA ALA A 719 22.92 -27.18 21.36
C ALA A 719 23.90 -28.26 21.87
N ILE A 720 25.11 -28.30 21.32
CA ILE A 720 26.20 -29.17 21.77
C ILE A 720 26.64 -28.79 23.18
N ALA A 721 26.77 -27.50 23.50
CA ALA A 721 27.15 -27.05 24.84
C ALA A 721 26.10 -27.43 25.89
N PHE A 722 24.81 -27.21 25.62
CA PHE A 722 23.72 -27.64 26.51
C PHE A 722 23.65 -29.17 26.62
N GLY A 723 23.85 -29.90 25.52
CA GLY A 723 23.95 -31.36 25.52
C GLY A 723 25.11 -31.85 26.38
N ALA A 724 26.29 -31.24 26.25
CA ALA A 724 27.48 -31.58 27.05
C ALA A 724 27.26 -31.30 28.54
N VAL A 725 26.66 -30.16 28.89
CA VAL A 725 26.31 -29.83 30.29
C VAL A 725 25.31 -30.83 30.86
N ALA A 726 24.30 -31.22 30.08
CA ALA A 726 23.32 -32.23 30.51
C ALA A 726 23.97 -33.61 30.71
N ILE A 727 24.88 -34.01 29.81
CA ILE A 727 25.63 -35.28 29.93
C ILE A 727 26.51 -35.26 31.18
N VAL A 728 27.27 -34.19 31.42
CA VAL A 728 28.13 -34.04 32.60
C VAL A 728 27.30 -34.04 33.89
N ALA A 729 26.18 -33.32 33.92
CA ALA A 729 25.26 -33.33 35.05
C ALA A 729 24.70 -34.74 35.32
N THR A 730 24.34 -35.47 34.26
CA THR A 730 23.83 -36.84 34.37
C THR A 730 24.92 -37.81 34.86
N MET A 731 26.16 -37.67 34.38
CA MET A 731 27.30 -38.45 34.86
C MET A 731 27.61 -38.15 36.33
N MET A 732 27.59 -36.88 36.75
CA MET A 732 27.75 -36.47 38.14
C MET A 732 26.67 -37.09 39.04
N VAL A 733 25.40 -37.06 38.62
CA VAL A 733 24.30 -37.69 39.35
C VAL A 733 24.49 -39.21 39.43
N MET A 734 24.93 -39.86 38.35
CA MET A 734 25.23 -41.29 38.34
C MET A 734 26.40 -41.66 39.26
N ILE A 735 27.46 -40.85 39.30
CA ILE A 735 28.61 -41.03 40.19
C ILE A 735 28.18 -40.86 41.65
N VAL A 736 27.39 -39.82 41.97
CA VAL A 736 26.87 -39.61 43.33
C VAL A 736 25.92 -40.74 43.74
N CYS A 737 25.04 -41.20 42.85
CA CYS A 737 24.13 -42.31 43.12
C CYS A 737 24.86 -43.65 43.29
N THR A 738 25.89 -43.93 42.49
CA THR A 738 26.71 -45.14 42.63
C THR A 738 27.58 -45.08 43.88
N HIS A 739 28.13 -43.92 44.23
CA HIS A 739 28.86 -43.75 45.48
C HIS A 739 27.95 -43.92 46.70
N ARG A 740 26.76 -43.31 46.71
CA ARG A 740 25.75 -43.52 47.75
C ARG A 740 25.28 -44.98 47.84
N ARG A 741 25.14 -45.68 46.71
CA ARG A 741 24.84 -47.12 46.70
C ARG A 741 25.99 -47.95 47.27
N ARG A 742 27.25 -47.63 46.95
CA ARG A 742 28.42 -48.31 47.53
C ARG A 742 28.51 -48.09 49.04
N VAL A 743 28.26 -46.88 49.53
CA VAL A 743 28.22 -46.57 50.97
C VAL A 743 27.07 -47.33 51.65
N LYS A 744 25.85 -47.31 51.10
CA LYS A 744 24.73 -48.10 51.63
C LYS A 744 24.99 -49.60 51.62
N ASN A 745 25.62 -50.12 50.57
CA ASN A 745 25.98 -51.53 50.49
C ASN A 745 27.03 -51.88 51.55
N ALA A 746 28.04 -51.03 51.77
CA ALA A 746 29.03 -51.21 52.83
C ALA A 746 28.38 -51.17 54.23
N GLU A 747 27.48 -50.22 54.50
CA GLU A 747 26.71 -50.16 55.75
C GLU A 747 25.83 -51.40 55.95
N MET A 748 25.20 -51.90 54.87
CA MET A 748 24.37 -53.09 54.89
C MET A 748 25.20 -54.36 55.10
N GLN A 749 26.40 -54.44 54.53
CA GLN A 749 27.34 -55.54 54.75
C GLN A 749 27.83 -55.53 56.21
N GLN A 750 28.14 -54.35 56.75
CA GLN A 750 28.52 -54.20 58.16
C GLN A 750 27.37 -54.56 59.12
N LYS A 751 26.11 -54.30 58.73
CA LYS A 751 24.92 -54.77 59.45
C LYS A 751 24.72 -56.29 59.32
N LEU A 752 24.98 -56.87 58.14
CA LEU A 752 24.93 -58.31 57.91
C LEU A 752 26.00 -59.02 58.75
N ASP A 753 27.22 -58.51 58.77
CA ASP A 753 28.33 -59.07 59.57
C ASP A 753 28.05 -58.97 61.06
N LYS A 754 27.46 -57.86 61.54
CA LYS A 754 26.98 -57.74 62.93
C LYS A 754 25.83 -58.69 63.23
N MET A 755 24.93 -58.95 62.28
CA MET A 755 23.88 -59.96 62.45
C MET A 755 24.45 -61.37 62.45
N ARG A 756 25.44 -61.67 61.61
CA ARG A 756 26.15 -62.95 61.55
C ARG A 756 26.92 -63.21 62.84
N ALA A 757 27.65 -62.21 63.36
CA ALA A 757 28.32 -62.29 64.65
C ALA A 757 27.33 -62.45 65.83
N LYS A 758 26.14 -61.84 65.76
CA LYS A 758 25.07 -62.09 66.75
C LYS A 758 24.46 -63.49 66.65
N MET A 759 24.37 -64.04 65.44
CA MET A 759 23.86 -65.39 65.19
C MET A 759 24.89 -66.45 65.63
N GLU A 760 26.18 -66.23 65.37
CA GLU A 760 27.29 -67.07 65.89
C GLU A 760 27.44 -66.97 67.42
N MET A 761 27.06 -65.83 68.02
CA MET A 761 27.01 -65.67 69.48
C MET A 761 25.75 -66.30 70.11
N SER A 762 24.64 -66.46 69.37
CA SER A 762 23.48 -67.24 69.84
C SER A 762 23.69 -68.75 69.65
N GLU A 763 24.44 -69.16 68.62
CA GLU A 763 24.82 -70.56 68.37
C GLU A 763 25.90 -71.08 69.36
N SER A 764 26.65 -70.17 70.01
CA SER A 764 27.56 -70.50 71.12
C SER A 764 26.88 -70.51 72.50
N PHE A 765 25.69 -69.91 72.63
CA PHE A 765 24.88 -69.97 73.86
C PHE A 765 23.98 -71.22 73.93
N GLU A 766 23.64 -71.84 72.80
CA GLU A 766 22.94 -73.13 72.73
C GLU A 766 23.86 -74.37 72.89
N LYS A 767 25.18 -74.17 72.97
CA LYS A 767 26.19 -75.24 73.22
C LYS A 767 26.72 -75.31 74.66
N THR A 768 26.15 -74.53 75.60
CA THR A 768 26.60 -74.53 77.01
C THR A 768 25.45 -74.65 78.02
N SER A 769 24.42 -75.44 77.69
CA SER A 769 23.28 -75.70 78.59
C SER A 769 22.61 -77.06 78.32
N LEU A 770 23.41 -78.12 78.12
CA LEU A 770 22.96 -79.51 78.10
C LEU A 770 24.05 -80.38 78.72
N LEU A 771 24.00 -80.56 80.05
CA LEU A 771 24.27 -81.80 80.80
C LEU A 771 24.10 -81.53 82.32
N ALA A 772 23.49 -82.51 83.00
CA ALA A 772 22.99 -82.56 84.39
C ALA A 772 21.68 -81.77 84.64
N GLY A 773 20.56 -82.34 85.05
CA GLY A 773 20.25 -83.71 85.51
C GLY A 773 19.15 -83.64 86.57
N ASP A 774 18.03 -84.29 86.28
CA ASP A 774 17.14 -85.03 87.19
C ASP A 774 16.06 -84.39 88.10
N PHE A 775 14.85 -84.97 87.94
CA PHE A 775 13.67 -85.20 88.82
C PHE A 775 13.01 -83.97 89.51
N ASP A 776 11.68 -83.80 89.60
CA ASP A 776 10.51 -84.67 89.41
C ASP A 776 9.24 -83.80 89.25
N ASP A 777 8.35 -84.27 88.36
CA ASP A 777 6.90 -84.45 88.51
C ASP A 777 5.83 -83.31 88.67
N VAL A 778 4.74 -83.52 87.89
CA VAL A 778 3.30 -83.22 88.10
C VAL A 778 2.62 -81.89 87.61
N GLU A 779 1.66 -82.13 86.69
CA GLU A 779 0.33 -81.50 86.41
C GLU A 779 0.13 -80.21 85.57
N THR A 780 -0.40 -80.44 84.35
CA THR A 780 -1.56 -79.82 83.66
C THR A 780 -1.78 -78.30 83.43
N GLN A 781 -2.19 -78.06 82.17
CA GLN A 781 -3.38 -77.32 81.68
C GLN A 781 -3.21 -76.00 80.89
N ARG A 782 -3.55 -76.12 79.59
CA ARG A 782 -4.51 -75.32 78.78
C ARG A 782 -4.25 -73.85 78.39
N ARG A 783 -4.34 -73.69 77.05
CA ARG A 783 -5.20 -72.79 76.24
C ARG A 783 -4.72 -71.39 75.83
N ASN A 784 -4.80 -71.20 74.49
CA ASN A 784 -5.45 -70.09 73.74
C ASN A 784 -4.84 -68.68 73.90
N SER A 785 -4.90 -67.72 72.96
CA SER A 785 -5.59 -67.48 71.67
C SER A 785 -5.11 -66.09 71.22
N ALA A 786 -4.72 -65.89 69.97
CA ALA A 786 -5.52 -65.29 68.90
C ALA A 786 -5.47 -63.75 68.72
N THR A 787 -5.32 -63.42 67.43
CA THR A 787 -6.02 -62.39 66.63
C THR A 787 -5.48 -60.96 66.48
N PRO A 788 -5.43 -60.46 65.22
CA PRO A 788 -5.10 -59.08 64.81
C PRO A 788 -6.36 -58.27 64.41
N LYS A 789 -6.24 -56.95 64.12
CA LYS A 789 -7.21 -56.11 63.37
C LYS A 789 -6.61 -54.70 63.10
N THR A 790 -6.40 -54.23 61.87
CA THR A 790 -7.27 -53.58 60.85
C THR A 790 -7.43 -52.04 60.94
N THR A 791 -7.49 -51.42 59.74
CA THR A 791 -8.20 -50.19 59.31
C THR A 791 -7.71 -48.83 59.84
N ALA A 792 -7.83 -47.67 59.18
CA ALA A 792 -8.03 -47.21 57.79
C ALA A 792 -8.07 -45.65 57.82
N TYR A 793 -8.23 -45.02 56.64
CA TYR A 793 -8.89 -43.72 56.40
C TYR A 793 -8.08 -42.38 56.37
N GLN A 794 -8.09 -41.79 55.15
CA GLN A 794 -8.57 -40.44 54.76
C GLN A 794 -7.70 -39.15 54.72
N LYS A 795 -7.75 -38.56 53.50
CA LYS A 795 -8.08 -37.16 53.09
C LYS A 795 -7.03 -36.03 53.08
N SER A 796 -7.00 -35.35 51.92
CA SER A 796 -6.73 -33.92 51.59
C SER A 796 -5.48 -33.27 52.17
N VAL A 797 -4.60 -32.60 51.40
CA VAL A 797 -4.81 -31.49 50.44
C VAL A 797 -3.85 -31.61 49.26
#